data_AF-A0A2N0NLN4-F1
#
_entry.id   AF-A0A2N0NLN4-F1
#
_cell.length_a   1.000
_cell.length_b   1.000
_cell.length_c   1.000
_cell.angle_alpha   90.00
_cell.angle_beta   90.00
_cell.angle_gamma   90.00
#
_symmetry.space_group_name_H-M   'P 1'
#
loop_
_entity.id
_entity.type
_entity.pdbx_description
1 polymer ?
#
loop_
_entity_poly.entity_id
_entity_poly.type
_entity_poly.pdbx_seq_one_letter_code
_entity_poly.pdbx_strand_id
1 'polypeptide(L)'
;METNDAPLSVKKKRPIEIYNYPKESIIQYSNSEQSYTYNIIKEGTYPPAAYLKYTKGQKGFRIPDNYEVETSLRKPKTRQIVKCIIKYVEKKPVYWVYYGDKFQYHVKSEKSSSDVACLYAKALNPETKTRYSGPHFFGLHLEILQQTRDIYRRATVLKSFDNLTQTGQNNRAKKIAKSISAIFDQETTKCCHLDDDSNLKSIEFSIRDNSFHFSFNEDNVEIKHKARAAVQACDKGQVTREGYRTLALISQDLPREWKVSAEKKDITYEMNEIIPISLINITPSPSDNSVNSEIHINDAEIIDNLQQSIGKGGRRDIVNILRYLIPGLLERNVLDITNPTIHLRISGDGRNVGRKVKQVMVTCSILNDLDNIYRPENYYTIILYSGIEKYEILNVVLEPLIMELRKLKEEGFRDNQNREWKVELYFSSDWKFLAICLGLNAANSKYFCPWYEVSKEKQGDFLYEWTINKTIDQIRENYTFYKGYVRPAIFDMIPLQNWVPDELHIMLHITDVLWRLVIDELKSRNTWGDRARNVIVEEMKRVDVKFHFWLEVGSTNWQYTSLMGQDKLIVLQHFDLTKLFPNSRATQIRNLWDNFYLLHKAMKDQKTDANQFSDDARAWLHQFLDSNYFYQAGDITPYMHVLVYHVPEMMRIHQKFDGGVGKGRKSAIVNILEYENRVLYFNNHNMVDLIRLPKRLRIK
;
A
#
# COMPACT_ATOMS: atom_id res chain seq x y z
N MET A 1 -84.38 19.41 4.44
CA MET A 1 -83.07 18.88 4.00
C MET A 1 -83.24 18.48 2.56
N GLU A 2 -82.91 19.41 1.68
CA GLU A 2 -83.18 19.37 0.25
C GLU A 2 -82.23 18.39 -0.45
N THR A 3 -82.83 17.50 -1.23
CA THR A 3 -82.20 16.68 -2.26
C THR A 3 -81.77 17.60 -3.41
N ASN A 4 -80.46 17.80 -3.58
CA ASN A 4 -79.90 18.43 -4.76
C ASN A 4 -79.38 17.34 -5.72
N ASP A 5 -80.26 16.96 -6.65
CA ASP A 5 -79.90 16.26 -7.88
C ASP A 5 -79.08 17.19 -8.77
N ALA A 6 -77.77 16.94 -8.86
CA ALA A 6 -76.92 17.48 -9.91
C ALA A 6 -77.06 16.60 -11.17
N PRO A 7 -77.31 17.19 -12.36
CA PRO A 7 -77.60 16.42 -13.56
C PRO A 7 -76.36 15.63 -14.06
N LEU A 8 -76.57 14.35 -14.34
CA LEU A 8 -75.65 13.46 -15.04
C LEU A 8 -75.14 14.11 -16.34
N SER A 9 -73.89 14.56 -16.32
CA SER A 9 -73.18 14.98 -17.53
C SER A 9 -73.05 13.76 -18.44
N VAL A 10 -73.69 13.80 -19.61
CA VAL A 10 -73.50 12.82 -20.69
C VAL A 10 -72.01 12.80 -21.04
N LYS A 11 -71.28 11.77 -20.59
CA LYS A 11 -69.87 11.55 -20.94
C LYS A 11 -69.78 11.40 -22.47
N LYS A 12 -69.40 12.47 -23.17
CA LYS A 12 -68.94 12.38 -24.57
C LYS A 12 -67.79 11.37 -24.61
N LYS A 13 -67.96 10.26 -25.33
CA LYS A 13 -66.89 9.28 -25.56
C LYS A 13 -65.66 10.02 -26.09
N ARG A 14 -64.51 9.82 -25.44
CA ARG A 14 -63.23 10.35 -25.92
C ARG A 14 -62.96 9.78 -27.31
N PRO A 15 -62.39 10.57 -28.25
CA PRO A 15 -62.00 10.05 -29.55
C PRO A 15 -60.99 8.90 -29.37
N ILE A 16 -61.16 7.83 -30.15
CA ILE A 16 -60.33 6.63 -30.13
C ILE A 16 -59.61 6.55 -31.47
N GLU A 17 -58.27 6.50 -31.42
CA GLU A 17 -57.38 6.28 -32.55
C GLU A 17 -56.77 4.89 -32.41
N ILE A 18 -57.02 3.99 -33.36
CA ILE A 18 -56.53 2.60 -33.38
C ILE A 18 -55.59 2.47 -34.57
N TYR A 19 -54.33 2.11 -34.30
CA TYR A 19 -53.28 1.97 -35.31
C TYR A 19 -52.20 0.98 -34.87
N ASN A 20 -51.48 0.43 -35.85
CA ASN A 20 -50.21 -0.27 -35.70
C ASN A 20 -49.11 0.44 -36.51
N TYR A 21 -49.24 1.76 -36.69
CA TYR A 21 -48.33 2.59 -37.46
C TYR A 21 -46.93 2.69 -36.78
N PRO A 22 -45.81 2.62 -37.52
CA PRO A 22 -45.69 2.58 -38.98
C PRO A 22 -45.68 1.18 -39.61
N LYS A 23 -45.90 0.09 -38.85
CA LYS A 23 -45.91 -1.28 -39.40
C LYS A 23 -47.07 -1.50 -40.39
N GLU A 24 -48.20 -0.86 -40.13
CA GLU A 24 -49.35 -0.80 -41.03
C GLU A 24 -49.69 0.65 -41.37
N SER A 25 -50.06 0.92 -42.62
CA SER A 25 -50.42 2.26 -43.10
C SER A 25 -51.85 2.69 -42.73
N ILE A 26 -52.64 1.79 -42.14
CA ILE A 26 -54.06 2.01 -41.85
C ILE A 26 -54.24 2.56 -40.43
N ILE A 27 -54.96 3.67 -40.31
CA ILE A 27 -55.32 4.30 -39.04
C ILE A 27 -56.84 4.43 -38.98
N GLN A 28 -57.46 3.88 -37.93
CA GLN A 28 -58.88 4.01 -37.69
C GLN A 28 -59.13 5.05 -36.61
N TYR A 29 -60.00 6.01 -36.90
CA TYR A 29 -60.37 7.05 -35.95
C TYR A 29 -61.89 7.05 -35.76
N SER A 30 -62.33 7.06 -34.51
CA SER A 30 -63.75 7.19 -34.17
C SER A 30 -63.96 8.20 -33.06
N ASN A 31 -64.97 9.05 -33.23
CA ASN A 31 -65.47 9.94 -32.17
C ASN A 31 -66.95 9.63 -31.89
N SER A 32 -67.58 10.39 -31.01
CA SER A 32 -69.00 10.19 -30.63
C SER A 32 -70.00 10.26 -31.77
N GLU A 33 -69.61 10.81 -32.94
CA GLU A 33 -70.52 11.13 -34.05
C GLU A 33 -70.11 10.48 -35.39
N GLN A 34 -68.83 10.15 -35.60
CA GLN A 34 -68.27 9.78 -36.90
C GLN A 34 -67.09 8.79 -36.76
N SER A 35 -66.96 7.88 -37.73
CA SER A 35 -65.80 7.01 -37.89
C SER A 35 -65.15 7.20 -39.26
N TYR A 36 -63.82 7.21 -39.26
CA TYR A 36 -62.97 7.39 -40.43
C TYR A 36 -61.93 6.27 -40.46
N THR A 37 -61.55 5.87 -41.67
CA THR A 37 -60.37 5.02 -41.89
C THR A 37 -59.45 5.74 -42.86
N TYR A 38 -58.20 5.88 -42.46
CA TYR A 38 -57.14 6.53 -43.23
C TYR A 38 -56.13 5.47 -43.65
N ASN A 39 -55.78 5.45 -44.92
CA ASN A 39 -54.64 4.70 -45.43
C ASN A 39 -53.55 5.71 -45.84
N ILE A 40 -52.47 5.77 -45.06
CA ILE A 40 -51.38 6.74 -45.25
C ILE A 40 -50.49 6.28 -46.39
N ILE A 41 -50.55 7.00 -47.52
CA ILE A 41 -49.73 6.70 -48.72
C ILE A 41 -48.36 7.35 -48.57
N LYS A 42 -48.33 8.63 -48.15
CA LYS A 42 -47.10 9.36 -47.82
C LYS A 42 -47.32 10.20 -46.59
N GLU A 43 -46.47 10.01 -45.58
CA GLU A 43 -46.57 10.73 -44.30
C GLU A 43 -46.30 12.23 -44.47
N GLY A 44 -45.45 12.65 -45.41
CA GLY A 44 -45.07 14.05 -45.56
C GLY A 44 -44.29 14.62 -44.36
N THR A 45 -43.73 15.81 -44.52
CA THR A 45 -42.90 16.47 -43.50
C THR A 45 -43.40 17.86 -43.19
N TYR A 46 -43.21 18.35 -41.95
CA TYR A 46 -43.52 19.74 -41.66
C TYR A 46 -42.49 20.67 -42.31
N PRO A 47 -42.93 21.66 -43.12
CA PRO A 47 -42.01 22.66 -43.64
C PRO A 47 -41.33 23.47 -42.52
N PRO A 48 -40.20 24.14 -42.82
CA PRO A 48 -39.55 25.11 -41.93
C PRO A 48 -40.52 26.07 -41.26
N ALA A 49 -40.20 26.45 -40.02
CA ALA A 49 -41.07 27.30 -39.19
C ALA A 49 -41.41 28.64 -39.87
N ALA A 50 -40.53 29.15 -40.74
CA ALA A 50 -40.72 30.38 -41.48
C ALA A 50 -41.98 30.40 -42.40
N TYR A 51 -42.47 29.23 -42.83
CA TYR A 51 -43.66 29.16 -43.69
C TYR A 51 -44.62 28.01 -43.37
N LEU A 52 -44.45 27.34 -42.24
CA LEU A 52 -45.41 26.37 -41.71
C LEU A 52 -46.79 27.03 -41.52
N LYS A 53 -47.86 26.37 -41.97
CA LYS A 53 -49.24 26.86 -41.83
C LYS A 53 -50.04 25.93 -40.91
N TYR A 54 -51.11 26.48 -40.35
CA TYR A 54 -52.02 25.79 -39.43
C TYR A 54 -53.46 25.88 -39.93
N THR A 55 -54.29 24.87 -39.65
CA THR A 55 -55.72 24.92 -39.91
C THR A 55 -56.43 25.91 -38.97
N LYS A 56 -57.51 26.56 -39.40
CA LYS A 56 -58.27 27.51 -38.55
C LYS A 56 -59.00 26.79 -37.39
N GLY A 57 -58.84 27.28 -36.15
CA GLY A 57 -59.51 26.78 -34.92
C GLY A 57 -58.67 26.97 -33.64
N GLN A 58 -59.27 26.85 -32.44
CA GLN A 58 -58.58 27.02 -31.13
C GLN A 58 -57.38 26.07 -30.91
N LYS A 59 -57.37 24.91 -31.60
CA LYS A 59 -56.25 23.95 -31.65
C LYS A 59 -55.88 23.65 -33.10
N GLY A 60 -55.47 24.67 -33.85
CA GLY A 60 -55.12 24.51 -35.27
C GLY A 60 -54.06 23.41 -35.48
N PHE A 61 -54.26 22.53 -36.46
CA PHE A 61 -53.35 21.44 -36.79
C PHE A 61 -52.28 21.91 -37.77
N ARG A 62 -51.03 21.48 -37.56
CA ARG A 62 -49.91 21.76 -38.47
C ARG A 62 -50.15 21.10 -39.83
N ILE A 63 -49.90 21.83 -40.91
CA ILE A 63 -50.12 21.32 -42.27
C ILE A 63 -48.81 20.75 -42.81
N PRO A 64 -48.74 19.44 -43.14
CA PRO A 64 -47.55 18.83 -43.71
C PRO A 64 -47.40 19.14 -45.20
N ASP A 65 -46.17 19.06 -45.69
CA ASP A 65 -45.82 19.09 -47.12
C ASP A 65 -45.61 17.68 -47.67
N ASN A 66 -45.88 17.48 -48.97
CA ASN A 66 -45.84 16.20 -49.67
C ASN A 66 -46.60 15.06 -48.96
N TYR A 67 -47.78 15.37 -48.44
CA TYR A 67 -48.62 14.43 -47.70
C TYR A 67 -49.70 13.83 -48.62
N GLU A 68 -49.89 12.52 -48.57
CA GLU A 68 -50.89 11.78 -49.35
C GLU A 68 -51.61 10.76 -48.46
N VAL A 69 -52.94 10.79 -48.45
CA VAL A 69 -53.79 9.89 -47.65
C VAL A 69 -55.05 9.51 -48.41
N GLU A 70 -55.45 8.24 -48.31
CA GLU A 70 -56.77 7.79 -48.70
C GLU A 70 -57.70 7.79 -47.49
N THR A 71 -58.81 8.52 -47.58
CA THR A 71 -59.81 8.63 -46.52
C THR A 71 -61.09 7.95 -46.95
N SER A 72 -61.58 6.99 -46.16
CA SER A 72 -62.90 6.39 -46.38
C SER A 72 -63.99 7.13 -45.59
N LEU A 73 -65.06 7.53 -46.29
CA LEU A 73 -66.19 8.25 -45.71
C LEU A 73 -67.42 7.31 -45.59
N ARG A 74 -68.11 7.35 -44.44
CA ARG A 74 -69.38 6.65 -44.10
C ARG A 74 -69.30 5.12 -43.83
N LYS A 75 -70.40 4.59 -43.28
CA LYS A 75 -70.59 3.20 -42.82
C LYS A 75 -70.31 2.17 -43.94
N PRO A 76 -69.96 0.90 -43.59
CA PRO A 76 -69.34 -0.07 -44.51
C PRO A 76 -70.08 -0.34 -45.84
N LYS A 77 -71.40 -0.15 -45.88
CA LYS A 77 -72.24 -0.44 -47.06
C LYS A 77 -72.24 0.68 -48.14
N THR A 78 -71.68 1.86 -47.86
CA THR A 78 -71.59 3.00 -48.81
C THR A 78 -70.21 3.68 -48.75
N ARG A 79 -69.14 2.88 -48.61
CA ARG A 79 -67.76 3.38 -48.51
C ARG A 79 -67.37 4.12 -49.78
N GLN A 80 -67.27 5.44 -49.68
CA GLN A 80 -66.64 6.27 -50.70
C GLN A 80 -65.21 6.55 -50.24
N ILE A 81 -64.23 6.14 -51.04
CA ILE A 81 -62.80 6.39 -50.78
C ILE A 81 -62.38 7.59 -51.61
N VAL A 82 -61.72 8.54 -50.96
CA VAL A 82 -61.13 9.71 -51.62
C VAL A 82 -59.64 9.76 -51.34
N LYS A 83 -58.86 10.20 -52.32
CA LYS A 83 -57.43 10.43 -52.15
C LYS A 83 -57.16 11.91 -51.94
N CYS A 84 -56.64 12.26 -50.79
CA CYS A 84 -56.34 13.62 -50.36
C CYS A 84 -54.82 13.87 -50.46
N ILE A 85 -54.44 14.98 -51.08
CA ILE A 85 -53.03 15.37 -51.25
C ILE A 85 -52.81 16.81 -50.76
N ILE A 86 -51.69 17.03 -50.07
CA ILE A 86 -51.22 18.37 -49.69
C ILE A 86 -49.79 18.56 -50.20
N LYS A 87 -49.56 19.65 -50.92
CA LYS A 87 -48.22 20.10 -51.34
C LYS A 87 -48.08 21.60 -51.16
N TYR A 88 -46.88 22.03 -50.76
CA TYR A 88 -46.53 23.44 -50.69
C TYR A 88 -46.00 23.93 -52.04
N VAL A 89 -46.67 24.92 -52.62
CA VAL A 89 -46.24 25.63 -53.83
C VAL A 89 -46.02 27.08 -53.43
N GLU A 90 -44.86 27.66 -53.75
CA GLU A 90 -44.49 29.03 -53.35
C GLU A 90 -44.72 29.32 -51.85
N LYS A 91 -44.33 28.37 -50.99
CA LYS A 91 -44.46 28.46 -49.51
C LYS A 91 -45.92 28.51 -49.01
N LYS A 92 -46.92 28.17 -49.84
CA LYS A 92 -48.33 28.05 -49.44
C LYS A 92 -48.87 26.63 -49.70
N PRO A 93 -49.66 26.06 -48.77
CA PRO A 93 -50.25 24.74 -48.96
C PRO A 93 -51.39 24.78 -49.98
N VAL A 94 -51.33 23.88 -50.94
CA VAL A 94 -52.40 23.61 -51.90
C VAL A 94 -52.98 22.23 -51.59
N TYR A 95 -54.31 22.12 -51.61
CA TYR A 95 -55.05 20.93 -51.21
C TYR A 95 -55.78 20.35 -52.41
N TRP A 96 -55.64 19.05 -52.62
CA TRP A 96 -56.36 18.30 -53.65
C TRP A 96 -57.16 17.17 -53.05
N VAL A 97 -58.35 16.93 -53.60
CA VAL A 97 -59.18 15.75 -53.33
C VAL A 97 -59.48 15.09 -54.66
N TYR A 98 -59.02 13.86 -54.82
CA TYR A 98 -59.31 13.01 -55.97
C TYR A 98 -60.40 11.99 -55.62
N TYR A 99 -61.32 11.76 -56.55
CA TYR A 99 -62.52 10.94 -56.35
C TYR A 99 -63.02 10.33 -57.67
N GLY A 100 -64.01 9.43 -57.56
CA GLY A 100 -64.50 8.62 -58.69
C GLY A 100 -63.67 7.35 -58.91
N ASP A 101 -64.09 6.52 -59.86
CA ASP A 101 -63.40 5.27 -60.17
C ASP A 101 -61.94 5.56 -60.58
N LYS A 102 -60.99 4.87 -59.93
CA LYS A 102 -59.54 5.08 -60.10
C LYS A 102 -59.06 6.53 -59.87
N PHE A 103 -59.80 7.34 -59.08
CA PHE A 103 -59.42 8.72 -58.73
C PHE A 103 -59.28 9.68 -59.92
N GLN A 104 -60.09 9.47 -60.97
CA GLN A 104 -60.01 10.24 -62.22
C GLN A 104 -60.47 11.70 -62.12
N TYR A 105 -61.34 12.03 -61.17
CA TYR A 105 -61.82 13.40 -60.94
C TYR A 105 -61.10 14.03 -59.78
N HIS A 106 -60.90 15.35 -59.82
CA HIS A 106 -60.28 16.07 -58.71
C HIS A 106 -60.84 17.48 -58.53
N VAL A 107 -60.79 17.95 -57.30
CA VAL A 107 -61.00 19.36 -56.94
C VAL A 107 -59.75 19.87 -56.23
N LYS A 108 -59.44 21.16 -56.42
CA LYS A 108 -58.31 21.82 -55.78
C LYS A 108 -58.74 23.08 -55.04
N SER A 109 -58.08 23.40 -53.94
CA SER A 109 -58.21 24.70 -53.27
C SER A 109 -56.86 25.15 -52.75
N GLU A 110 -56.62 26.46 -52.85
CA GLU A 110 -55.49 27.16 -52.22
C GLU A 110 -55.91 27.86 -50.92
N LYS A 111 -57.22 27.83 -50.59
CA LYS A 111 -57.78 28.54 -49.43
C LYS A 111 -57.64 27.74 -48.14
N SER A 112 -58.13 26.50 -48.11
CA SER A 112 -58.04 25.61 -46.95
C SER A 112 -58.44 24.17 -47.26
N SER A 113 -58.05 23.23 -46.38
CA SER A 113 -58.48 21.82 -46.46
C SER A 113 -60.00 21.64 -46.34
N SER A 114 -60.70 22.51 -45.59
CA SER A 114 -62.17 22.47 -45.49
C SER A 114 -62.85 22.99 -46.75
N ASP A 115 -62.25 23.99 -47.42
CA ASP A 115 -62.76 24.55 -48.67
C ASP A 115 -62.74 23.51 -49.79
N VAL A 116 -61.60 22.80 -49.99
CA VAL A 116 -61.54 21.71 -50.99
C VAL A 116 -62.49 20.57 -50.66
N ALA A 117 -62.69 20.24 -49.38
CA ALA A 117 -63.63 19.20 -48.98
C ALA A 117 -65.09 19.61 -49.25
N CYS A 118 -65.41 20.90 -49.13
CA CYS A 118 -66.72 21.43 -49.52
C CYS A 118 -66.90 21.52 -51.04
N LEU A 119 -65.84 21.84 -51.81
CA LEU A 119 -65.85 21.77 -53.27
C LEU A 119 -66.12 20.33 -53.75
N TYR A 120 -65.51 19.35 -53.09
CA TYR A 120 -65.80 17.93 -53.33
C TYR A 120 -67.27 17.59 -53.07
N ALA A 121 -67.83 18.04 -51.94
CA ALA A 121 -69.25 17.80 -51.63
C ALA A 121 -70.17 18.36 -52.73
N LYS A 122 -69.91 19.60 -53.16
CA LYS A 122 -70.65 20.26 -54.25
C LYS A 122 -70.48 19.56 -55.60
N ALA A 123 -69.30 19.01 -55.86
CA ALA A 123 -69.05 18.26 -57.10
C ALA A 123 -69.83 16.94 -57.15
N LEU A 124 -70.13 16.33 -55.99
CA LEU A 124 -71.00 15.14 -55.91
C LEU A 124 -72.49 15.48 -55.98
N ASN A 125 -72.91 16.59 -55.37
CA ASN A 125 -74.27 17.09 -55.42
C ASN A 125 -74.27 18.62 -55.34
N PRO A 126 -74.56 19.34 -56.44
CA PRO A 126 -74.52 20.81 -56.48
C PRO A 126 -75.41 21.51 -55.44
N GLU A 127 -76.51 20.86 -55.01
CA GLU A 127 -77.46 21.42 -54.03
C GLU A 127 -77.11 21.08 -52.57
N THR A 128 -76.01 20.34 -52.33
CA THR A 128 -75.66 19.92 -50.97
C THR A 128 -75.31 21.09 -50.05
N LYS A 129 -75.92 21.11 -48.87
CA LYS A 129 -75.51 21.99 -47.76
C LYS A 129 -74.46 21.34 -46.85
N THR A 130 -73.98 20.15 -47.20
CA THR A 130 -73.02 19.38 -46.38
C THR A 130 -71.66 20.10 -46.32
N ARG A 131 -71.13 20.29 -45.10
CA ARG A 131 -69.80 20.85 -44.88
C ARG A 131 -68.91 19.79 -44.23
N TYR A 132 -67.82 19.42 -44.90
CA TYR A 132 -66.83 18.51 -44.33
C TYR A 132 -65.79 19.28 -43.52
N SER A 133 -65.37 18.70 -42.39
CA SER A 133 -64.24 19.21 -41.62
C SER A 133 -62.94 18.84 -42.32
N GLY A 134 -62.24 19.81 -42.93
CA GLY A 134 -60.96 19.58 -43.60
C GLY A 134 -59.92 18.83 -42.77
N PRO A 135 -59.69 19.17 -41.48
CA PRO A 135 -58.77 18.43 -40.62
C PRO A 135 -59.12 16.95 -40.41
N HIS A 136 -60.41 16.60 -40.41
CA HIS A 136 -60.83 15.19 -40.35
C HIS A 136 -60.73 14.56 -41.74
N PHE A 137 -61.17 15.26 -42.78
CA PHE A 137 -61.14 14.80 -44.16
C PHE A 137 -59.72 14.42 -44.65
N PHE A 138 -58.69 15.14 -44.16
CA PHE A 138 -57.27 14.89 -44.44
C PHE A 138 -56.54 14.12 -43.32
N GLY A 139 -57.19 13.76 -42.22
CA GLY A 139 -56.51 13.10 -41.09
C GLY A 139 -55.42 13.95 -40.40
N LEU A 140 -55.49 15.29 -40.49
CA LEU A 140 -54.48 16.20 -39.91
C LEU A 140 -54.47 16.20 -38.37
N HIS A 141 -55.54 15.69 -37.76
CA HIS A 141 -55.70 15.61 -36.32
C HIS A 141 -55.09 14.35 -35.70
N LEU A 142 -54.69 13.36 -36.50
CA LEU A 142 -54.13 12.09 -36.03
C LEU A 142 -52.86 12.34 -35.21
N GLU A 143 -52.85 11.91 -33.95
CA GLU A 143 -51.78 12.25 -33.01
C GLU A 143 -50.48 11.51 -33.36
N ILE A 144 -50.60 10.24 -33.77
CA ILE A 144 -49.45 9.41 -34.13
C ILE A 144 -48.60 10.02 -35.27
N LEU A 145 -49.26 10.60 -36.28
CA LEU A 145 -48.56 11.25 -37.40
C LEU A 145 -47.90 12.57 -36.98
N GLN A 146 -48.38 13.23 -35.93
CA GLN A 146 -47.69 14.40 -35.41
C GLN A 146 -46.43 13.98 -34.65
N GLN A 147 -46.54 12.95 -33.82
CA GLN A 147 -45.43 12.42 -33.03
C GLN A 147 -44.32 11.86 -33.92
N THR A 148 -44.66 11.06 -34.94
CA THR A 148 -43.67 10.48 -35.87
C THR A 148 -42.91 11.56 -36.65
N ARG A 149 -43.61 12.57 -37.19
CA ARG A 149 -42.96 13.73 -37.87
C ARG A 149 -42.05 14.53 -36.94
N ASP A 150 -42.37 14.63 -35.65
CA ASP A 150 -41.53 15.33 -34.68
C ASP A 150 -40.28 14.52 -34.27
N ILE A 151 -40.34 13.19 -34.32
CA ILE A 151 -39.18 12.30 -34.07
C ILE A 151 -38.10 12.49 -35.16
N TYR A 152 -38.49 12.50 -36.43
CA TYR A 152 -37.54 12.70 -37.55
C TYR A 152 -36.81 14.06 -37.48
N ARG A 153 -37.44 15.09 -36.91
CA ARG A 153 -36.83 16.42 -36.74
C ARG A 153 -35.78 16.48 -35.62
N ARG A 154 -35.79 15.54 -34.67
CA ARG A 154 -34.86 15.48 -33.52
C ARG A 154 -33.52 14.79 -33.82
N ALA A 155 -33.33 14.25 -35.02
CA ALA A 155 -32.03 13.80 -35.52
C ALA A 155 -31.12 15.02 -35.84
N THR A 156 -30.80 15.81 -34.82
CA THR A 156 -29.96 17.01 -34.92
C THR A 156 -28.50 16.61 -35.02
N VAL A 157 -27.78 17.20 -35.98
CA VAL A 157 -26.32 17.15 -36.14
C VAL A 157 -25.62 17.41 -34.80
N LEU A 158 -24.94 16.39 -34.26
CA LEU A 158 -24.19 16.51 -33.02
C LEU A 158 -23.01 17.47 -33.22
N LYS A 159 -22.84 18.46 -32.33
CA LYS A 159 -21.62 19.28 -32.29
C LYS A 159 -20.38 18.39 -32.12
N SER A 160 -19.28 18.75 -32.79
CA SER A 160 -17.95 18.13 -32.59
C SER A 160 -17.59 18.12 -31.11
N PHE A 161 -16.86 17.09 -30.68
CA PHE A 161 -16.46 16.92 -29.27
C PHE A 161 -15.61 18.09 -28.76
N ASP A 162 -14.75 18.68 -29.59
CA ASP A 162 -13.91 19.84 -29.22
C ASP A 162 -14.72 21.13 -29.03
N ASN A 163 -15.88 21.20 -29.67
CA ASN A 163 -16.76 22.36 -29.59
C ASN A 163 -17.71 22.27 -28.38
N LEU A 164 -17.47 21.32 -27.46
CA LEU A 164 -18.19 21.16 -26.21
C LEU A 164 -17.34 21.70 -25.06
N THR A 165 -18.00 22.25 -24.05
CA THR A 165 -17.36 22.55 -22.76
C THR A 165 -16.95 21.24 -22.06
N GLN A 166 -16.03 21.30 -21.10
CA GLN A 166 -15.63 20.14 -20.29
C GLN A 166 -16.84 19.38 -19.71
N THR A 167 -17.83 20.11 -19.20
CA THR A 167 -19.08 19.54 -18.70
C THR A 167 -19.89 18.85 -19.81
N GLY A 168 -19.94 19.44 -21.01
CA GLY A 168 -20.59 18.84 -22.18
C GLY A 168 -19.91 17.57 -22.67
N GLN A 169 -18.57 17.55 -22.67
CA GLN A 169 -17.76 16.37 -22.96
C GLN A 169 -18.01 15.25 -21.94
N ASN A 170 -17.95 15.58 -20.65
CA ASN A 170 -18.22 14.64 -19.55
C ASN A 170 -19.65 14.07 -19.62
N ASN A 171 -20.65 14.90 -19.94
CA ASN A 171 -22.04 14.45 -20.06
C ASN A 171 -22.25 13.53 -21.27
N ARG A 172 -21.56 13.79 -22.39
CA ARG A 172 -21.60 12.92 -23.56
C ARG A 172 -20.94 11.56 -23.26
N ALA A 173 -19.78 11.56 -22.62
CA ALA A 173 -19.10 10.34 -22.17
C ALA A 173 -19.98 9.55 -21.18
N LYS A 174 -20.59 10.22 -20.18
CA LYS A 174 -21.55 9.60 -19.24
C LYS A 174 -22.73 8.95 -19.97
N LYS A 175 -23.25 9.59 -21.02
CA LYS A 175 -24.36 9.04 -21.80
C LYS A 175 -23.95 7.73 -22.49
N ILE A 176 -22.75 7.67 -23.07
CA ILE A 176 -22.19 6.45 -23.68
C ILE A 176 -22.06 5.35 -22.63
N ALA A 177 -21.43 5.65 -21.49
CA ALA A 177 -21.22 4.69 -20.42
C ALA A 177 -22.56 4.10 -19.89
N LYS A 178 -23.58 4.95 -19.70
CA LYS A 178 -24.93 4.49 -19.32
C LYS A 178 -25.57 3.58 -20.37
N SER A 179 -25.41 3.90 -21.65
CA SER A 179 -25.92 3.04 -22.73
C SER A 179 -25.22 1.69 -22.78
N ILE A 180 -23.90 1.65 -22.59
CA ILE A 180 -23.13 0.39 -22.54
C ILE A 180 -23.56 -0.44 -21.33
N SER A 181 -23.73 0.18 -20.15
CA SER A 181 -24.24 -0.51 -18.95
C SER A 181 -25.60 -1.15 -19.21
N ALA A 182 -26.54 -0.44 -19.85
CA ALA A 182 -27.85 -1.00 -20.17
C ALA A 182 -27.79 -2.16 -21.19
N ILE A 183 -26.84 -2.11 -22.13
CA ILE A 183 -26.60 -3.22 -23.08
C ILE A 183 -26.03 -4.43 -22.33
N PHE A 184 -25.09 -4.20 -21.41
CA PHE A 184 -24.53 -5.27 -20.58
C PHE A 184 -25.63 -6.00 -19.80
N ASP A 185 -26.52 -5.28 -19.13
CA ASP A 185 -27.64 -5.87 -18.38
C ASP A 185 -28.59 -6.70 -19.26
N GLN A 186 -28.79 -6.27 -20.51
CA GLN A 186 -29.60 -7.01 -21.50
C GLN A 186 -28.90 -8.26 -22.05
N GLU A 187 -27.58 -8.28 -22.13
CA GLU A 187 -26.83 -9.42 -22.63
C GLU A 187 -26.53 -10.44 -21.52
N THR A 188 -26.30 -10.01 -20.29
CA THR A 188 -26.14 -10.92 -19.14
C THR A 188 -27.39 -11.76 -18.89
N THR A 189 -28.57 -11.17 -19.04
CA THR A 189 -29.84 -11.92 -18.94
C THR A 189 -30.02 -13.00 -20.03
N LYS A 190 -29.28 -12.91 -21.15
CA LYS A 190 -29.30 -13.91 -22.22
C LYS A 190 -28.19 -14.95 -22.06
N CYS A 191 -27.02 -14.53 -21.57
CA CYS A 191 -25.77 -15.29 -21.64
C CYS A 191 -25.32 -15.89 -20.30
N CYS A 192 -25.86 -15.44 -19.16
CA CYS A 192 -25.48 -15.90 -17.82
C CYS A 192 -26.67 -16.57 -17.11
N HIS A 193 -26.41 -17.48 -16.16
CA HIS A 193 -27.46 -18.05 -15.30
C HIS A 193 -27.89 -17.01 -14.25
N LEU A 194 -29.13 -17.12 -13.74
CA LEU A 194 -29.67 -16.18 -12.74
C LEU A 194 -28.87 -16.17 -11.42
N ASP A 195 -28.14 -17.24 -11.13
CA ASP A 195 -27.33 -17.39 -9.92
C ASP A 195 -25.88 -16.87 -10.09
N ASP A 196 -25.47 -16.44 -11.29
CA ASP A 196 -24.07 -16.09 -11.61
C ASP A 196 -23.68 -14.65 -11.22
N ASP A 197 -24.57 -13.86 -10.58
CA ASP A 197 -24.36 -12.49 -10.06
C ASP A 197 -23.43 -11.60 -10.94
N SER A 198 -23.78 -11.49 -12.21
CA SER A 198 -22.97 -10.82 -13.23
C SER A 198 -23.07 -9.30 -13.12
N ASN A 199 -21.96 -8.66 -12.77
CA ASN A 199 -21.89 -7.22 -12.52
C ASN A 199 -20.85 -6.52 -13.41
N LEU A 200 -21.23 -5.41 -14.04
CA LEU A 200 -20.29 -4.54 -14.77
C LEU A 200 -19.51 -3.68 -13.76
N LYS A 201 -18.18 -3.81 -13.75
CA LYS A 201 -17.31 -3.11 -12.77
C LYS A 201 -16.77 -1.77 -13.27
N SER A 202 -16.30 -1.70 -14.51
CA SER A 202 -15.85 -0.45 -15.11
C SER A 202 -15.97 -0.44 -16.64
N ILE A 203 -15.96 0.77 -17.20
CA ILE A 203 -15.89 1.02 -18.64
C ILE A 203 -14.78 2.05 -18.86
N GLU A 204 -13.81 1.70 -19.70
CA GLU A 204 -12.78 2.62 -20.18
C GLU A 204 -12.89 2.78 -21.69
N PHE A 205 -12.91 4.02 -22.18
CA PHE A 205 -12.85 4.33 -23.60
C PHE A 205 -12.30 5.73 -23.84
N SER A 206 -11.75 5.99 -25.02
CA SER A 206 -11.31 7.31 -25.43
C SER A 206 -12.24 7.92 -26.48
N ILE A 207 -12.36 9.26 -26.43
CA ILE A 207 -12.91 10.05 -27.54
C ILE A 207 -11.79 10.98 -27.98
N ARG A 208 -11.15 10.66 -29.11
CA ARG A 208 -9.87 11.25 -29.54
C ARG A 208 -8.78 10.99 -28.50
N ASP A 209 -8.12 12.04 -28.01
CA ASP A 209 -7.03 11.97 -27.04
C ASP A 209 -7.51 12.02 -25.57
N ASN A 210 -8.81 12.19 -25.34
CA ASN A 210 -9.38 12.19 -23.99
C ASN A 210 -9.82 10.77 -23.60
N SER A 211 -9.15 10.17 -22.62
CA SER A 211 -9.59 8.91 -22.01
C SER A 211 -10.62 9.15 -20.90
N PHE A 212 -11.66 8.32 -20.88
CA PHE A 212 -12.72 8.33 -19.87
C PHE A 212 -12.81 6.96 -19.22
N HIS A 213 -12.71 6.94 -17.89
CA HIS A 213 -12.93 5.75 -17.07
C HIS A 213 -14.15 5.97 -16.17
N PHE A 214 -15.09 5.03 -16.21
CA PHE A 214 -16.29 4.99 -15.38
C PHE A 214 -16.31 3.71 -14.57
N SER A 215 -16.34 3.81 -13.24
CA SER A 215 -16.58 2.67 -12.37
C SER A 215 -18.06 2.57 -11.97
N PHE A 216 -18.53 1.33 -11.90
CA PHE A 216 -19.90 0.95 -11.57
C PHE A 216 -19.84 0.01 -10.37
N ASN A 217 -20.64 0.28 -9.33
CA ASN A 217 -20.71 -0.53 -8.12
C ASN A 217 -19.33 -0.83 -7.49
N GLU A 218 -18.54 0.22 -7.21
CA GLU A 218 -17.39 0.08 -6.32
C GLU A 218 -17.89 -0.11 -4.88
N ASP A 219 -17.72 -1.32 -4.34
CA ASP A 219 -17.93 -1.57 -2.92
C ASP A 219 -16.93 -0.74 -2.13
N ASN A 220 -17.41 0.03 -1.14
CA ASN A 220 -16.55 0.79 -0.23
C ASN A 220 -15.50 -0.10 0.44
N VAL A 221 -15.81 -1.39 0.65
CA VAL A 221 -14.89 -2.39 1.20
C VAL A 221 -13.74 -2.69 0.23
N GLU A 222 -14.01 -2.85 -1.07
CA GLU A 222 -12.99 -3.11 -2.09
C GLU A 222 -12.04 -1.90 -2.27
N ILE A 223 -12.59 -0.68 -2.23
CA ILE A 223 -11.81 0.57 -2.24
C ILE A 223 -10.88 0.62 -1.03
N LYS A 224 -11.41 0.30 0.16
CA LYS A 224 -10.63 0.27 1.41
C LYS A 224 -9.50 -0.75 1.33
N HIS A 225 -9.78 -1.97 0.86
CA HIS A 225 -8.77 -3.02 0.69
C HIS A 225 -7.65 -2.62 -0.28
N LYS A 226 -8.01 -2.02 -1.43
CA LYS A 226 -7.02 -1.49 -2.39
C LYS A 226 -6.17 -0.37 -1.77
N ALA A 227 -6.79 0.54 -1.02
CA ALA A 227 -6.06 1.59 -0.31
C ALA A 227 -5.09 1.00 0.73
N ARG A 228 -5.54 0.02 1.54
CA ARG A 228 -4.69 -0.68 2.52
C ARG A 228 -3.51 -1.40 1.86
N ALA A 229 -3.76 -2.12 0.77
CA ALA A 229 -2.68 -2.79 0.02
C ALA A 229 -1.70 -1.78 -0.60
N ALA A 230 -2.18 -0.63 -1.06
CA ALA A 230 -1.31 0.45 -1.51
C ALA A 230 -0.45 1.02 -0.37
N VAL A 231 -1.01 1.21 0.84
CA VAL A 231 -0.23 1.60 2.03
C VAL A 231 0.84 0.55 2.33
N GLN A 232 0.47 -0.74 2.35
CA GLN A 232 1.40 -1.85 2.57
C GLN A 232 2.55 -1.87 1.56
N ALA A 233 2.23 -1.72 0.27
CA ALA A 233 3.23 -1.68 -0.80
C ALA A 233 4.13 -0.45 -0.67
N CYS A 234 3.59 0.71 -0.32
CA CYS A 234 4.37 1.92 -0.11
C CYS A 234 5.33 1.77 1.06
N ASP A 235 4.86 1.26 2.20
CA ASP A 235 5.69 1.07 3.39
C ASP A 235 6.79 0.03 3.12
N LYS A 236 6.44 -1.17 2.63
CA LYS A 236 7.43 -2.22 2.31
C LYS A 236 8.45 -1.78 1.26
N GLY A 237 7.98 -1.09 0.22
CA GLY A 237 8.80 -0.59 -0.88
C GLY A 237 9.54 0.72 -0.59
N GLN A 238 9.33 1.32 0.59
CA GLN A 238 9.84 2.66 0.95
C GLN A 238 9.48 3.73 -0.10
N VAL A 239 8.29 3.60 -0.70
CA VAL A 239 7.80 4.53 -1.72
C VAL A 239 7.39 5.82 -1.03
N THR A 240 8.03 6.93 -1.43
CA THR A 240 7.67 8.25 -0.90
C THR A 240 6.27 8.64 -1.36
N ARG A 241 5.64 9.58 -0.66
CA ARG A 241 4.35 10.15 -1.05
C ARG A 241 4.36 10.63 -2.51
N GLU A 242 5.44 11.31 -2.92
CA GLU A 242 5.61 11.79 -4.29
C GLU A 242 5.88 10.66 -5.30
N GLY A 243 6.66 9.65 -4.89
CA GLY A 243 6.85 8.44 -5.68
C GLY A 243 5.52 7.73 -5.95
N TYR A 244 4.65 7.61 -4.93
CA TYR A 244 3.34 7.00 -5.09
C TYR A 244 2.40 7.86 -5.96
N ARG A 245 2.43 9.19 -5.83
CA ARG A 245 1.68 10.08 -6.74
C ARG A 245 2.06 9.83 -8.19
N THR A 246 3.35 9.68 -8.47
CA THR A 246 3.86 9.37 -9.81
C THR A 246 3.33 8.02 -10.30
N LEU A 247 3.33 6.98 -9.45
CA LEU A 247 2.77 5.66 -9.79
C LEU A 247 1.26 5.72 -10.07
N ALA A 248 0.51 6.45 -9.23
CA ALA A 248 -0.93 6.62 -9.36
C ALA A 248 -1.34 7.45 -10.60
N LEU A 249 -0.44 8.27 -11.15
CA LEU A 249 -0.66 8.96 -12.42
C LEU A 249 -0.55 8.01 -13.63
N ILE A 250 0.27 6.97 -13.53
CA ILE A 250 0.50 6.02 -14.63
C ILE A 250 -0.60 4.95 -14.68
N SER A 251 -1.12 4.54 -13.52
CA SER A 251 -2.11 3.47 -13.40
C SER A 251 -3.40 3.95 -12.75
N GLN A 252 -4.47 4.06 -13.55
CA GLN A 252 -5.79 4.51 -13.06
C GLN A 252 -6.44 3.54 -12.06
N ASP A 253 -5.99 2.28 -12.03
CA ASP A 253 -6.43 1.26 -11.08
C ASP A 253 -5.92 1.49 -9.64
N LEU A 254 -4.91 2.35 -9.46
CA LEU A 254 -4.35 2.63 -8.14
C LEU A 254 -5.22 3.64 -7.37
N PRO A 255 -5.42 3.44 -6.05
CA PRO A 255 -6.08 4.42 -5.21
C PRO A 255 -5.38 5.78 -5.27
N ARG A 256 -6.17 6.86 -5.31
CA ARG A 256 -5.63 8.24 -5.26
C ARG A 256 -4.82 8.45 -3.97
N GLU A 257 -3.75 9.23 -4.07
CA GLU A 257 -2.81 9.45 -2.95
C GLU A 257 -3.51 9.90 -1.66
N TRP A 258 -4.47 10.82 -1.73
CA TRP A 258 -5.19 11.27 -0.53
C TRP A 258 -5.98 10.15 0.15
N LYS A 259 -6.50 9.15 -0.59
CA LYS A 259 -7.15 7.97 -0.01
C LYS A 259 -6.13 7.07 0.69
N VAL A 260 -4.96 6.87 0.07
CA VAL A 260 -3.85 6.12 0.67
C VAL A 260 -3.35 6.80 1.94
N SER A 261 -3.24 8.13 1.92
CA SER A 261 -2.85 8.90 3.10
C SER A 261 -3.90 8.86 4.21
N ALA A 262 -5.19 8.91 3.88
CA ALA A 262 -6.27 8.78 4.86
C ALA A 262 -6.27 7.38 5.48
N GLU A 263 -6.20 6.33 4.65
CA GLU A 263 -6.14 4.95 5.14
C GLU A 263 -4.89 4.70 5.99
N LYS A 264 -3.75 5.34 5.66
CA LYS A 264 -2.55 5.29 6.50
C LYS A 264 -2.80 5.87 7.89
N LYS A 265 -3.54 6.99 8.01
CA LYS A 265 -3.94 7.57 9.29
C LYS A 265 -4.91 6.65 10.03
N ASP A 266 -5.85 6.02 9.33
CA ASP A 266 -6.82 5.08 9.91
C ASP A 266 -6.12 3.84 10.49
N ILE A 267 -5.16 3.25 9.77
CA ILE A 267 -4.35 2.13 10.30
C ILE A 267 -3.54 2.57 11.52
N THR A 268 -2.95 3.77 11.48
CA THR A 268 -2.23 4.32 12.65
C THR A 268 -3.18 4.47 13.86
N TYR A 269 -4.41 4.95 13.66
CA TYR A 269 -5.41 5.03 14.71
C TYR A 269 -5.80 3.64 15.25
N GLU A 270 -6.12 2.69 14.37
CA GLU A 270 -6.39 1.28 14.75
C GLU A 270 -5.25 0.68 15.58
N MET A 271 -4.01 0.90 15.17
CA MET A 271 -2.85 0.38 15.89
C MET A 271 -2.58 1.10 17.21
N ASN A 272 -2.84 2.40 17.30
CA ASN A 272 -2.66 3.15 18.55
C ASN A 272 -3.70 2.75 19.62
N GLU A 273 -4.88 2.28 19.24
CA GLU A 273 -5.85 1.70 20.16
C GLU A 273 -5.37 0.35 20.73
N ILE A 274 -4.58 -0.42 19.96
CA ILE A 274 -4.11 -1.75 20.37
C ILE A 274 -2.75 -1.68 21.09
N ILE A 275 -1.80 -0.92 20.54
CA ILE A 275 -0.45 -0.70 21.05
C ILE A 275 -0.21 0.81 21.10
N PRO A 276 -0.67 1.49 22.17
CA PRO A 276 -0.49 2.92 22.32
C PRO A 276 1.00 3.29 22.36
N ILE A 277 1.35 4.40 21.69
CA ILE A 277 2.67 5.02 21.80
C ILE A 277 2.61 6.09 22.88
N SER A 278 3.30 5.84 23.99
CA SER A 278 3.49 6.78 25.09
C SER A 278 4.75 7.62 24.90
N LEU A 279 4.75 8.84 25.42
CA LEU A 279 5.92 9.73 25.39
C LEU A 279 6.60 9.72 26.77
N ILE A 280 7.93 9.58 26.77
CA ILE A 280 8.79 9.66 27.96
C ILE A 280 9.62 10.93 27.88
N ASN A 281 9.70 11.70 28.95
CA ASN A 281 10.58 12.87 29.03
C ASN A 281 12.03 12.45 29.31
N ILE A 282 12.98 13.01 28.57
CA ILE A 282 14.42 12.75 28.74
C ILE A 282 15.02 13.93 29.52
N THR A 283 15.43 13.70 30.77
CA THR A 283 16.11 14.68 31.62
C THR A 283 17.56 14.26 31.90
N PRO A 284 18.55 15.16 31.79
CA PRO A 284 18.47 16.56 31.34
C PRO A 284 18.41 16.67 29.82
N SER A 285 17.81 17.77 29.32
CA SER A 285 17.83 18.10 27.90
C SER A 285 19.27 18.12 27.38
N PRO A 286 19.59 17.44 26.25
CA PRO A 286 20.89 17.59 25.64
C PRO A 286 21.09 19.06 25.28
N SER A 287 22.13 19.69 25.84
CA SER A 287 22.49 21.10 25.63
C SER A 287 22.28 21.55 24.18
N ASP A 288 21.61 22.69 24.01
CA ASP A 288 21.03 23.31 22.80
C ASP A 288 21.90 23.47 21.53
N ASN A 289 23.10 22.89 21.46
CA ASN A 289 24.05 23.20 20.38
C ASN A 289 23.88 22.37 19.08
N SER A 290 22.77 21.65 18.85
CA SER A 290 22.65 20.79 17.64
C SER A 290 21.43 21.00 16.74
N VAL A 291 20.46 21.85 17.10
CA VAL A 291 19.22 22.01 16.31
C VAL A 291 19.13 23.40 15.69
N ASN A 292 20.11 23.77 14.87
CA ASN A 292 19.96 24.87 13.92
C ASN A 292 20.50 24.43 12.56
N SER A 293 19.63 23.81 11.78
CA SER A 293 19.76 23.73 10.33
C SER A 293 18.39 23.47 9.74
N GLU A 294 17.99 24.34 8.81
CA GLU A 294 16.74 24.27 8.06
C GLU A 294 16.46 22.83 7.59
N ILE A 295 15.37 22.28 8.12
CA ILE A 295 14.84 21.00 7.72
C ILE A 295 14.12 21.22 6.38
N HIS A 296 14.64 20.68 5.28
CA HIS A 296 13.90 20.59 4.00
C HIS A 296 12.81 19.50 4.10
N ILE A 297 11.83 19.69 4.99
CA ILE A 297 10.59 18.92 5.03
C ILE A 297 9.48 19.96 4.88
N ASN A 298 8.80 19.98 3.72
CA ASN A 298 7.74 20.95 3.44
C ASN A 298 6.37 20.54 4.03
N ASP A 299 6.33 19.60 4.98
CA ASP A 299 5.10 19.09 5.57
C ASP A 299 4.92 19.63 7.00
N ALA A 300 4.00 20.59 7.15
CA ALA A 300 3.79 21.33 8.39
C ALA A 300 3.39 20.43 9.58
N GLU A 301 2.68 19.33 9.33
CA GLU A 301 2.27 18.34 10.34
C GLU A 301 3.47 17.58 10.90
N ILE A 302 4.51 17.34 10.08
CA ILE A 302 5.75 16.69 10.51
C ILE A 302 6.64 17.65 11.30
N ILE A 303 6.69 18.93 10.92
CA ILE A 303 7.46 19.95 11.64
C ILE A 303 6.91 20.18 13.05
N ASP A 304 5.59 20.33 13.20
CA ASP A 304 4.95 20.55 14.51
C ASP A 304 5.14 19.34 15.45
N ASN A 305 4.97 18.12 14.93
CA ASN A 305 5.25 16.89 15.66
C ASN A 305 6.74 16.74 16.05
N LEU A 306 7.66 17.15 15.18
CA LEU A 306 9.11 17.15 15.47
C LEU A 306 9.47 18.16 16.57
N GLN A 307 8.85 19.33 16.61
CA GLN A 307 9.06 20.34 17.64
C GLN A 307 8.52 19.90 19.01
N GLN A 308 7.36 19.25 19.05
CA GLN A 308 6.75 18.74 20.29
C GLN A 308 7.45 17.50 20.90
N SER A 309 8.30 16.83 20.11
CA SER A 309 9.04 15.62 20.47
C SER A 309 10.52 15.86 20.83
N ILE A 310 11.00 17.11 20.80
CA ILE A 310 12.35 17.46 21.25
C ILE A 310 12.49 17.14 22.74
N GLY A 311 13.51 16.36 23.10
CA GLY A 311 13.73 15.91 24.48
C GLY A 311 12.76 14.84 24.96
N LYS A 312 11.98 14.20 24.06
CA LYS A 312 11.09 13.09 24.40
C LYS A 312 11.48 11.81 23.64
N GLY A 313 11.26 10.68 24.29
CA GLY A 313 11.31 9.34 23.69
C GLY A 313 9.91 8.78 23.47
N GLY A 314 9.74 7.95 22.45
CA GLY A 314 8.55 7.13 22.27
C GLY A 314 8.72 5.76 22.94
N ARG A 315 7.66 5.27 23.58
CA ARG A 315 7.61 3.94 24.20
C ARG A 315 6.31 3.22 23.84
N ARG A 316 6.42 1.91 23.59
CA ARG A 316 5.31 0.97 23.50
C ARG A 316 5.35 0.02 24.70
N ASP A 317 4.18 -0.33 25.21
CA ASP A 317 4.04 -1.34 26.28
C ASP A 317 4.28 -2.74 25.72
N ILE A 318 5.20 -3.49 26.34
CA ILE A 318 5.59 -4.81 25.84
C ILE A 318 4.47 -5.85 25.95
N VAL A 319 3.58 -5.73 26.94
CA VAL A 319 2.44 -6.63 27.15
C VAL A 319 1.44 -6.46 26.02
N ASN A 320 1.18 -5.22 25.58
CA ASN A 320 0.33 -4.93 24.43
C ASN A 320 0.93 -5.47 23.12
N ILE A 321 2.25 -5.36 22.94
CA ILE A 321 2.96 -5.99 21.80
C ILE A 321 2.75 -7.51 21.83
N LEU A 322 2.95 -8.17 22.96
CA LEU A 322 2.76 -9.63 23.09
C LEU A 322 1.30 -10.03 22.82
N ARG A 323 0.33 -9.30 23.38
CA ARG A 323 -1.12 -9.54 23.15
C ARG A 323 -1.49 -9.48 21.68
N TYR A 324 -0.83 -8.60 20.93
CA TYR A 324 -1.04 -8.47 19.49
C TYR A 324 -0.38 -9.59 18.67
N LEU A 325 0.81 -10.04 19.08
CA LEU A 325 1.62 -11.00 18.33
C LEU A 325 1.21 -12.46 18.53
N ILE A 326 0.89 -12.84 19.77
CA ILE A 326 0.67 -14.25 20.16
C ILE A 326 -0.40 -14.95 19.32
N PRO A 327 -1.58 -14.35 19.01
CA PRO A 327 -2.58 -15.00 18.17
C PRO A 327 -2.02 -15.44 16.80
N GLY A 328 -1.29 -14.56 16.11
CA GLY A 328 -0.69 -14.88 14.81
C GLY A 328 0.48 -15.86 14.89
N LEU A 329 1.16 -15.97 16.03
CA LEU A 329 2.20 -16.98 16.26
C LEU A 329 1.62 -18.36 16.55
N LEU A 330 0.45 -18.42 17.19
CA LEU A 330 -0.31 -19.66 17.39
C LEU A 330 -0.85 -20.20 16.06
N GLU A 331 -1.42 -19.33 15.22
CA GLU A 331 -1.93 -19.72 13.89
C GLU A 331 -0.83 -20.31 12.99
N ARG A 332 0.40 -19.81 13.13
CA ARG A 332 1.59 -20.29 12.41
C ARG A 332 2.27 -21.51 13.06
N ASN A 333 1.73 -22.03 14.17
CA ASN A 333 2.33 -23.10 14.98
C ASN A 333 3.76 -22.78 15.45
N VAL A 334 4.11 -21.50 15.62
CA VAL A 334 5.41 -21.07 16.18
C VAL A 334 5.40 -21.21 17.70
N LEU A 335 4.27 -20.88 18.33
CA LEU A 335 4.05 -21.10 19.75
C LEU A 335 3.22 -22.36 19.95
N ASP A 336 3.66 -23.20 20.88
CA ASP A 336 2.98 -24.45 21.23
C ASP A 336 2.23 -24.28 22.55
N ILE A 337 0.91 -24.53 22.52
CA ILE A 337 0.06 -24.45 23.71
C ILE A 337 0.42 -25.55 24.72
N THR A 338 0.96 -26.68 24.26
CA THR A 338 1.38 -27.78 25.14
C THR A 338 2.68 -27.48 25.89
N ASN A 339 3.46 -26.51 25.39
CA ASN A 339 4.63 -25.96 26.06
C ASN A 339 4.55 -24.41 26.04
N PRO A 340 3.74 -23.80 26.92
CA PRO A 340 3.41 -22.38 26.85
C PRO A 340 4.56 -21.51 27.41
N THR A 341 5.71 -21.54 26.75
CA THR A 341 6.89 -20.75 27.09
C THR A 341 7.24 -19.79 25.96
N ILE A 342 7.36 -18.51 26.29
CA ILE A 342 7.79 -17.44 25.39
C ILE A 342 9.23 -17.06 25.74
N HIS A 343 10.14 -17.22 24.80
CA HIS A 343 11.52 -16.77 24.93
C HIS A 343 11.62 -15.36 24.32
N LEU A 344 11.82 -14.36 25.17
CA LEU A 344 11.78 -12.95 24.81
C LEU A 344 13.18 -12.35 24.92
N ARG A 345 13.75 -11.92 23.79
CA ARG A 345 15.05 -11.25 23.74
C ARG A 345 14.86 -9.74 23.74
N ILE A 346 15.57 -9.05 24.63
CA ILE A 346 15.73 -7.60 24.66
C ILE A 346 17.06 -7.23 24.02
N SER A 347 17.05 -6.19 23.20
CA SER A 347 18.25 -5.68 22.55
C SER A 347 18.22 -4.17 22.49
N GLY A 348 19.38 -3.54 22.39
CA GLY A 348 19.46 -2.10 22.19
C GLY A 348 20.74 -1.69 21.48
N ASP A 349 20.68 -0.52 20.84
CA ASP A 349 21.79 0.05 20.08
C ASP A 349 21.60 1.57 20.02
N GLY A 350 22.71 2.31 20.03
CA GLY A 350 22.71 3.74 19.75
C GLY A 350 23.31 4.04 18.39
N ARG A 351 22.59 4.84 17.61
CA ARG A 351 22.94 5.15 16.21
C ARG A 351 22.98 6.64 15.96
N ASN A 352 23.91 7.04 15.11
CA ASN A 352 23.89 8.36 14.51
C ASN A 352 22.90 8.36 13.34
N VAL A 353 21.85 9.16 13.44
CA VAL A 353 20.97 9.51 12.33
C VAL A 353 21.52 10.76 11.66
N GLY A 354 21.99 10.58 10.42
CA GLY A 354 22.71 11.65 9.72
C GLY A 354 24.00 12.01 10.45
N ARG A 355 24.49 13.24 10.27
CA ARG A 355 25.75 13.70 10.89
C ARG A 355 25.59 14.29 12.29
N LYS A 356 24.36 14.45 12.81
CA LYS A 356 24.10 15.33 13.97
C LYS A 356 23.18 14.77 15.07
N VAL A 357 22.27 13.83 14.77
CA VAL A 357 21.28 13.37 15.77
C VAL A 357 21.65 11.98 16.24
N LYS A 358 21.94 11.83 17.53
CA LYS A 358 22.11 10.51 18.16
C LYS A 358 20.74 10.00 18.61
N GLN A 359 20.46 8.75 18.31
CA GLN A 359 19.24 8.06 18.75
C GLN A 359 19.63 6.78 19.46
N VAL A 360 18.84 6.40 20.45
CA VAL A 360 18.97 5.13 21.15
C VAL A 360 17.66 4.37 20.99
N MET A 361 17.80 3.11 20.56
CA MET A 361 16.68 2.22 20.27
C MET A 361 16.80 0.99 21.16
N VAL A 362 15.70 0.57 21.76
CA VAL A 362 15.56 -0.71 22.45
C VAL A 362 14.44 -1.49 21.79
N THR A 363 14.71 -2.75 21.48
CA THR A 363 13.84 -3.66 20.74
C THR A 363 13.59 -4.93 21.53
N CYS A 364 12.49 -5.62 21.24
CA CYS A 364 12.29 -7.01 21.62
C CYS A 364 12.04 -7.92 20.41
N SER A 365 12.34 -9.20 20.57
CA SER A 365 12.03 -10.24 19.59
C SER A 365 11.67 -11.54 20.29
N ILE A 366 10.77 -12.32 19.70
CA ILE A 366 10.38 -13.65 20.22
C ILE A 366 11.28 -14.71 19.57
N LEU A 367 12.09 -15.39 20.39
CA LEU A 367 13.07 -16.37 19.93
C LEU A 367 12.44 -17.72 19.54
N ASN A 368 11.18 -17.98 19.89
CA ASN A 368 10.48 -19.19 19.45
C ASN A 368 10.36 -19.31 17.92
N ASP A 369 10.36 -18.18 17.19
CA ASP A 369 10.26 -18.14 15.72
C ASP A 369 11.62 -18.38 15.04
N LEU A 370 12.19 -19.58 15.21
CA LEU A 370 13.54 -19.95 14.79
C LEU A 370 13.87 -19.56 13.34
N ASP A 371 12.94 -19.81 12.41
CA ASP A 371 13.12 -19.57 10.98
C ASP A 371 13.17 -18.07 10.62
N ASN A 372 12.68 -17.21 11.50
CA ASN A 372 12.55 -15.78 11.24
C ASN A 372 13.24 -14.89 12.29
N ILE A 373 14.05 -15.43 13.21
CA ILE A 373 14.75 -14.65 14.27
C ILE A 373 15.55 -13.47 13.71
N TYR A 374 16.09 -13.61 12.50
CA TYR A 374 16.97 -12.63 11.86
C TYR A 374 16.25 -11.67 10.92
N ARG A 375 14.94 -11.83 10.74
CA ARG A 375 14.16 -10.93 9.90
C ARG A 375 13.97 -9.60 10.63
N PRO A 376 14.36 -8.46 10.04
CA PRO A 376 14.16 -7.16 10.67
C PRO A 376 12.70 -6.91 11.12
N GLU A 377 11.74 -7.53 10.44
CA GLU A 377 10.31 -7.46 10.72
C GLU A 377 9.91 -8.10 12.06
N ASN A 378 10.80 -8.90 12.67
CA ASN A 378 10.60 -9.58 13.95
C ASN A 378 11.30 -8.88 15.14
N TYR A 379 11.92 -7.73 14.89
CA TYR A 379 12.46 -6.85 15.93
C TYR A 379 11.48 -5.70 16.18
N TYR A 380 10.84 -5.70 17.35
CA TYR A 380 9.81 -4.74 17.72
C TYR A 380 10.42 -3.65 18.60
N THR A 381 10.48 -2.41 18.13
CA THR A 381 11.01 -1.29 18.92
C THR A 381 10.14 -0.98 20.14
N ILE A 382 10.62 -1.24 21.35
CA ILE A 382 9.87 -0.91 22.57
C ILE A 382 10.07 0.57 22.90
N ILE A 383 11.33 1.03 22.84
CA ILE A 383 11.69 2.40 23.23
C ILE A 383 12.58 3.00 22.15
N LEU A 384 12.32 4.25 21.79
CA LEU A 384 13.13 5.02 20.86
C LEU A 384 13.23 6.47 21.33
N TYR A 385 14.44 6.96 21.55
CA TYR A 385 14.64 8.33 22.00
C TYR A 385 15.84 9.01 21.35
N SER A 386 15.78 10.34 21.24
CA SER A 386 16.91 11.16 20.78
C SER A 386 17.83 11.43 21.95
N GLY A 387 19.08 10.98 21.88
CA GLY A 387 20.02 11.08 22.98
C GLY A 387 21.25 10.21 22.79
N ILE A 388 22.01 10.06 23.86
CA ILE A 388 23.25 9.28 23.87
C ILE A 388 23.11 8.08 24.80
N GLU A 389 23.77 6.98 24.46
CA GLU A 389 23.89 5.80 25.32
C GLU A 389 24.71 6.15 26.56
N LYS A 390 24.03 6.63 27.61
CA LYS A 390 24.60 6.85 28.94
C LYS A 390 23.74 6.14 29.97
N TYR A 391 24.41 5.55 30.96
CA TYR A 391 23.75 4.80 32.02
C TYR A 391 22.65 5.61 32.70
N GLU A 392 22.94 6.87 33.07
CA GLU A 392 22.02 7.70 33.85
C GLU A 392 20.73 7.99 33.07
N ILE A 393 20.83 8.15 31.75
CA ILE A 393 19.67 8.36 30.86
C ILE A 393 18.91 7.05 30.67
N LEU A 394 19.62 5.95 30.38
CA LEU A 394 19.02 4.63 30.18
C LEU A 394 18.28 4.16 31.43
N ASN A 395 18.85 4.35 32.62
CA ASN A 395 18.24 3.96 33.88
C ASN A 395 16.88 4.66 34.11
N VAL A 396 16.75 5.94 33.71
CA VAL A 396 15.49 6.67 33.81
C VAL A 396 14.50 6.26 32.72
N VAL A 397 14.97 6.17 31.47
CA VAL A 397 14.11 5.90 30.31
C VAL A 397 13.58 4.46 30.32
N LEU A 398 14.38 3.50 30.81
CA LEU A 398 14.04 2.08 30.80
C LEU A 398 13.24 1.64 32.03
N GLU A 399 13.15 2.46 33.09
CA GLU A 399 12.41 2.14 34.33
C GLU A 399 11.03 1.52 34.06
N PRO A 400 10.20 2.08 33.18
CA PRO A 400 8.86 1.53 32.96
C PRO A 400 8.89 0.16 32.25
N LEU A 401 9.86 -0.05 31.35
CA LEU A 401 10.08 -1.36 30.70
C LEU A 401 10.61 -2.39 31.70
N ILE A 402 11.47 -1.98 32.64
CA ILE A 402 12.00 -2.85 33.69
C ILE A 402 10.86 -3.40 34.55
N MET A 403 9.91 -2.54 34.94
CA MET A 403 8.73 -2.96 35.69
C MET A 403 7.87 -3.97 34.91
N GLU A 404 7.63 -3.72 33.62
CA GLU A 404 6.87 -4.65 32.75
C GLU A 404 7.56 -6.02 32.66
N LEU A 405 8.87 -6.03 32.44
CA LEU A 405 9.66 -7.26 32.29
C LEU A 405 9.75 -8.06 33.60
N ARG A 406 9.87 -7.39 34.75
CA ARG A 406 9.81 -8.07 36.06
C ARG A 406 8.47 -8.77 36.25
N LYS A 407 7.38 -8.05 36.00
CA LYS A 407 6.03 -8.62 36.08
C LYS A 407 5.88 -9.82 35.15
N LEU A 408 6.33 -9.71 33.89
CA LEU A 408 6.29 -10.84 32.94
C LEU A 408 7.11 -12.04 33.40
N LYS A 409 8.29 -11.81 34.01
CA LYS A 409 9.13 -12.90 34.53
C LYS A 409 8.48 -13.59 35.74
N GLU A 410 7.87 -12.83 36.63
CA GLU A 410 7.31 -13.33 37.90
C GLU A 410 5.93 -13.95 37.74
N GLU A 411 5.03 -13.30 36.99
CA GLU A 411 3.64 -13.70 36.83
C GLU A 411 3.37 -14.44 35.51
N GLY A 412 4.29 -14.39 34.55
CA GLY A 412 4.04 -14.83 33.18
C GLY A 412 3.19 -13.84 32.37
N PHE A 413 2.84 -14.23 31.14
CA PHE A 413 1.94 -13.49 30.26
C PHE A 413 0.59 -14.20 30.16
N ARG A 414 -0.51 -13.47 30.36
CA ARG A 414 -1.86 -14.02 30.18
C ARG A 414 -2.47 -13.52 28.87
N ASP A 415 -2.87 -14.44 28.01
CA ASP A 415 -3.47 -14.09 26.71
C ASP A 415 -4.98 -13.80 26.79
N ASN A 416 -5.58 -13.44 25.65
CA ASN A 416 -7.00 -13.07 25.55
C ASN A 416 -7.95 -14.24 25.88
N GLN A 417 -7.46 -15.48 25.89
CA GLN A 417 -8.21 -16.68 26.24
C GLN A 417 -7.91 -17.12 27.68
N ASN A 418 -7.29 -16.25 28.48
CA ASN A 418 -6.87 -16.50 29.86
C ASN A 418 -5.83 -17.62 30.00
N ARG A 419 -5.11 -18.00 28.93
CA ARG A 419 -4.02 -18.97 29.02
C ARG A 419 -2.77 -18.29 29.55
N GLU A 420 -2.06 -18.98 30.43
CA GLU A 420 -0.84 -18.48 31.06
C GLU A 420 0.40 -18.99 30.32
N TRP A 421 1.27 -18.05 30.00
CA TRP A 421 2.52 -18.27 29.29
C TRP A 421 3.69 -17.93 30.20
N LYS A 422 4.59 -18.88 30.41
CA LYS A 422 5.87 -18.62 31.09
C LYS A 422 6.73 -17.73 30.19
N VAL A 423 7.32 -16.67 30.72
CA VAL A 423 8.22 -15.79 29.96
C VAL A 423 9.66 -15.97 30.42
N GLU A 424 10.53 -16.33 29.49
CA GLU A 424 11.98 -16.41 29.71
C GLU A 424 12.68 -15.26 29.00
N LEU A 425 13.45 -14.47 29.75
CA LEU A 425 14.08 -13.26 29.24
C LEU A 425 15.53 -13.52 28.82
N TYR A 426 15.91 -12.93 27.70
CA TYR A 426 17.25 -12.95 27.12
C TYR A 426 17.68 -11.52 26.80
N PHE A 427 18.99 -11.27 26.84
CA PHE A 427 19.54 -9.97 26.45
C PHE A 427 20.66 -10.16 25.43
N SER A 428 20.67 -9.36 24.37
CA SER A 428 21.77 -9.34 23.40
C SER A 428 21.92 -7.97 22.78
N SER A 429 23.14 -7.45 22.68
CA SER A 429 23.43 -6.18 22.03
C SER A 429 24.92 -6.09 21.66
N ASP A 430 25.30 -4.99 21.02
CA ASP A 430 26.70 -4.61 20.91
C ASP A 430 27.34 -4.49 22.32
N TRP A 431 28.66 -4.67 22.40
CA TRP A 431 29.37 -4.71 23.67
C TRP A 431 29.24 -3.43 24.49
N LYS A 432 29.16 -2.27 23.84
CA LYS A 432 29.07 -1.00 24.56
C LYS A 432 27.72 -0.89 25.24
N PHE A 433 26.62 -1.16 24.53
CA PHE A 433 25.29 -1.16 25.12
C PHE A 433 25.15 -2.23 26.20
N LEU A 434 25.69 -3.43 25.96
CA LEU A 434 25.69 -4.56 26.91
C LEU A 434 26.42 -4.19 28.21
N ALA A 435 27.63 -3.64 28.10
CA ALA A 435 28.43 -3.23 29.24
C ALA A 435 27.75 -2.13 30.06
N ILE A 436 27.11 -1.17 29.40
CA ILE A 436 26.35 -0.11 30.08
C ILE A 436 25.17 -0.72 30.85
N CYS A 437 24.39 -1.59 30.22
CA CYS A 437 23.23 -2.22 30.86
C CYS A 437 23.59 -3.16 32.01
N LEU A 438 24.77 -3.79 31.99
CA LEU A 438 25.29 -4.58 33.11
C LEU A 438 25.97 -3.75 34.20
N GLY A 439 26.15 -2.43 33.98
CA GLY A 439 26.82 -1.55 34.94
C GLY A 439 28.35 -1.70 34.96
N LEU A 440 28.95 -2.22 33.90
CA LEU A 440 30.40 -2.30 33.73
C LEU A 440 31.01 -0.92 33.39
N ASN A 441 32.29 -0.72 33.71
CA ASN A 441 32.98 0.55 33.48
C ASN A 441 33.10 0.91 31.99
N ALA A 442 33.81 0.08 31.23
CA ALA A 442 34.01 0.26 29.79
C ALA A 442 34.57 -1.03 29.17
N ALA A 443 34.41 -1.19 27.86
CA ALA A 443 34.97 -2.31 27.11
C ALA A 443 36.51 -2.43 27.21
N ASN A 444 37.18 -1.29 27.35
CA ASN A 444 38.63 -1.21 27.44
C ASN A 444 39.17 -1.23 28.88
N SER A 445 38.32 -1.45 29.89
CA SER A 445 38.73 -1.52 31.28
C SER A 445 39.67 -2.71 31.55
N LYS A 446 40.36 -2.70 32.71
CA LYS A 446 41.20 -3.83 33.14
C LYS A 446 40.38 -5.11 33.32
N TYR A 447 39.16 -4.99 33.84
CA TYR A 447 38.21 -6.08 34.06
C TYR A 447 36.98 -5.84 33.18
N PHE A 448 37.03 -6.38 31.97
CA PHE A 448 36.05 -6.10 30.92
C PHE A 448 34.93 -7.15 30.86
N CYS A 449 35.19 -8.37 31.33
CA CYS A 449 34.29 -9.50 31.13
C CYS A 449 33.12 -9.49 32.14
N PRO A 450 31.87 -9.53 31.67
CA PRO A 450 30.72 -9.63 32.57
C PRO A 450 30.56 -11.03 33.18
N TRP A 451 31.01 -12.09 32.52
CA TRP A 451 30.78 -13.47 32.98
C TRP A 451 31.80 -13.96 34.00
N TYR A 452 33.02 -13.43 33.96
CA TYR A 452 34.11 -13.84 34.87
C TYR A 452 35.03 -12.66 35.24
N GLU A 453 35.68 -12.74 36.40
CA GLU A 453 36.69 -11.76 36.84
C GLU A 453 38.07 -12.02 36.21
N VAL A 454 38.20 -11.75 34.90
CA VAL A 454 39.49 -11.78 34.20
C VAL A 454 40.08 -10.39 34.06
N SER A 455 41.39 -10.25 34.28
CA SER A 455 42.11 -9.02 33.93
C SER A 455 42.72 -9.12 32.54
N LYS A 456 42.85 -8.00 31.84
CA LYS A 456 43.55 -7.93 30.54
C LYS A 456 44.96 -8.54 30.54
N GLU A 457 45.65 -8.51 31.68
CA GLU A 457 46.99 -9.09 31.84
C GLU A 457 46.97 -10.63 31.81
N LYS A 458 45.87 -11.24 32.25
CA LYS A 458 45.71 -12.70 32.38
C LYS A 458 44.95 -13.34 31.23
N GLN A 459 44.36 -12.56 30.33
CA GLN A 459 43.46 -13.07 29.28
C GLN A 459 44.14 -14.01 28.26
N GLY A 460 45.48 -13.99 28.17
CA GLY A 460 46.26 -14.90 27.33
C GLY A 460 46.82 -16.12 28.07
N ASP A 461 46.46 -16.32 29.35
CA ASP A 461 46.89 -17.47 30.13
C ASP A 461 45.88 -18.62 29.99
N PHE A 462 46.33 -19.70 29.35
CA PHE A 462 45.53 -20.90 29.10
C PHE A 462 45.52 -21.89 30.26
N LEU A 463 46.25 -21.62 31.35
CA LEU A 463 46.18 -22.44 32.57
C LEU A 463 44.83 -22.31 33.30
N TYR A 464 44.04 -21.30 32.94
CA TYR A 464 42.74 -21.03 33.55
C TYR A 464 41.60 -21.36 32.57
N GLU A 465 40.56 -22.00 33.12
CA GLU A 465 39.26 -22.07 32.46
C GLU A 465 38.38 -20.92 32.96
N TRP A 466 38.05 -19.98 32.07
CA TRP A 466 37.23 -18.81 32.38
C TRP A 466 35.73 -19.14 32.16
N THR A 467 35.12 -19.90 33.07
CA THR A 467 33.69 -20.26 33.02
C THR A 467 32.82 -19.24 33.75
N ILE A 468 31.53 -19.12 33.43
CA ILE A 468 30.60 -18.27 34.21
C ILE A 468 30.62 -18.70 35.68
N ASN A 469 31.00 -17.80 36.60
CA ASN A 469 31.19 -18.13 38.01
C ASN A 469 30.36 -17.29 38.99
N LYS A 470 29.47 -16.44 38.45
CA LYS A 470 28.61 -15.56 39.24
C LYS A 470 27.22 -15.45 38.63
N THR A 471 26.25 -15.04 39.45
CA THR A 471 24.85 -14.86 39.04
C THR A 471 24.45 -13.39 39.04
N ILE A 472 23.36 -13.06 38.34
CA ILE A 472 22.84 -11.69 38.33
C ILE A 472 22.35 -11.26 39.72
N ASP A 473 21.83 -12.19 40.53
CA ASP A 473 21.37 -11.90 41.89
C ASP A 473 22.54 -11.53 42.81
N GLN A 474 23.67 -12.24 42.70
CA GLN A 474 24.90 -11.90 43.42
C GLN A 474 25.43 -10.50 43.04
N ILE A 475 25.37 -10.14 41.76
CA ILE A 475 25.75 -8.81 41.28
C ILE A 475 24.78 -7.76 41.81
N ARG A 476 23.48 -8.03 41.82
CA ARG A 476 22.45 -7.12 42.33
C ARG A 476 22.63 -6.83 43.82
N GLU A 477 22.95 -7.85 44.62
CA GLU A 477 23.16 -7.71 46.06
C GLU A 477 24.40 -6.86 46.39
N ASN A 478 25.53 -7.08 45.70
CA ASN A 478 26.75 -6.32 45.95
C ASN A 478 27.65 -6.21 44.71
N TYR A 479 27.27 -5.36 43.76
CA TYR A 479 28.03 -5.17 42.53
C TYR A 479 29.46 -4.66 42.76
N THR A 480 29.72 -3.94 43.86
CA THR A 480 31.06 -3.38 44.14
C THR A 480 32.07 -4.44 44.57
N PHE A 481 31.61 -5.63 45.00
CA PHE A 481 32.47 -6.79 45.27
C PHE A 481 33.14 -7.31 44.00
N TYR A 482 32.42 -7.30 42.87
CA TYR A 482 32.87 -7.85 41.60
C TYR A 482 33.66 -6.81 40.80
N LYS A 483 34.89 -7.15 40.42
CA LYS A 483 35.74 -6.22 39.67
C LYS A 483 35.17 -5.92 38.28
N GLY A 484 35.25 -4.66 37.87
CA GLY A 484 34.76 -4.18 36.58
C GLY A 484 33.36 -3.55 36.63
N TYR A 485 32.54 -3.95 37.60
CA TYR A 485 31.23 -3.37 37.86
C TYR A 485 31.37 -2.07 38.65
N VAL A 486 30.74 -1.01 38.15
CA VAL A 486 30.77 0.33 38.74
C VAL A 486 29.38 0.87 39.05
N ARG A 487 28.34 0.20 38.55
CA ARG A 487 26.93 0.54 38.74
C ARG A 487 26.08 -0.73 38.84
N PRO A 488 24.85 -0.65 39.37
CA PRO A 488 23.89 -1.75 39.28
C PRO A 488 23.57 -2.14 37.85
N ALA A 489 23.15 -3.39 37.63
CA ALA A 489 22.63 -3.81 36.33
C ALA A 489 21.20 -3.26 36.11
N ILE A 490 20.94 -2.73 34.93
CA ILE A 490 19.63 -2.18 34.52
C ILE A 490 18.60 -3.31 34.36
N PHE A 491 18.99 -4.39 33.69
CA PHE A 491 18.13 -5.56 33.47
C PHE A 491 18.50 -6.71 34.42
N ASP A 492 18.51 -6.43 35.72
CA ASP A 492 18.86 -7.39 36.79
C ASP A 492 17.89 -8.58 36.92
N MET A 493 16.71 -8.50 36.30
CA MET A 493 15.78 -9.61 36.17
C MET A 493 16.21 -10.63 35.11
N ILE A 494 17.18 -10.34 34.24
CA ILE A 494 17.66 -11.29 33.22
C ILE A 494 18.83 -12.09 33.80
N PRO A 495 18.75 -13.44 33.91
CA PRO A 495 19.86 -14.27 34.40
C PRO A 495 21.14 -14.02 33.61
N LEU A 496 22.29 -14.01 34.28
CA LEU A 496 23.57 -13.66 33.63
C LEU A 496 23.91 -14.59 32.46
N GLN A 497 23.55 -15.88 32.56
CA GLN A 497 23.71 -16.82 31.45
C GLN A 497 22.86 -16.50 30.21
N ASN A 498 21.80 -15.71 30.34
CA ASN A 498 20.92 -15.31 29.24
C ASN A 498 21.35 -13.98 28.60
N TRP A 499 22.47 -13.41 29.02
CA TRP A 499 23.14 -12.31 28.32
C TRP A 499 24.05 -12.89 27.27
N VAL A 500 23.69 -12.75 26.00
CA VAL A 500 24.38 -13.37 24.86
C VAL A 500 25.04 -12.26 24.02
N PRO A 501 26.36 -12.34 23.78
CA PRO A 501 27.08 -11.37 22.96
C PRO A 501 26.57 -11.38 21.52
N ASP A 502 26.60 -10.23 20.87
CA ASP A 502 26.21 -10.12 19.46
C ASP A 502 27.25 -10.76 18.53
N GLU A 503 26.79 -11.75 17.77
CA GLU A 503 27.58 -12.60 16.90
C GLU A 503 28.20 -11.82 15.73
N LEU A 504 27.42 -10.90 15.14
CA LEU A 504 27.89 -10.02 14.09
C LEU A 504 29.04 -9.15 14.62
N HIS A 505 28.91 -8.58 15.82
CA HIS A 505 29.95 -7.75 16.41
C HIS A 505 31.21 -8.54 16.76
N ILE A 506 31.09 -9.81 17.18
CA ILE A 506 32.24 -10.72 17.30
C ILE A 506 32.99 -10.79 15.97
N MET A 507 32.29 -11.08 14.87
CA MET A 507 32.89 -11.14 13.53
C MET A 507 33.53 -9.81 13.12
N LEU A 508 32.80 -8.70 13.29
CA LEU A 508 33.25 -7.38 12.86
C LEU A 508 34.55 -6.96 13.57
N HIS A 509 34.60 -7.10 14.90
CA HIS A 509 35.70 -6.61 15.71
C HIS A 509 36.93 -7.51 15.65
N ILE A 510 36.75 -8.84 15.58
CA ILE A 510 37.90 -9.74 15.41
C ILE A 510 38.51 -9.55 14.02
N THR A 511 37.70 -9.37 12.98
CA THR A 511 38.21 -9.08 11.63
C THR A 511 38.98 -7.75 11.59
N ASP A 512 38.53 -6.72 12.32
CA ASP A 512 39.29 -5.46 12.45
C ASP A 512 40.67 -5.68 13.08
N VAL A 513 40.74 -6.51 14.11
CA VAL A 513 42.01 -6.85 14.76
C VAL A 513 42.92 -7.58 13.78
N LEU A 514 42.42 -8.63 13.11
CA LEU A 514 43.18 -9.39 12.13
C LEU A 514 43.70 -8.51 10.98
N TRP A 515 42.88 -7.59 10.48
CA TRP A 515 43.28 -6.65 9.43
C TRP A 515 44.29 -5.61 9.91
N ARG A 516 44.04 -4.98 11.08
CA ARG A 516 44.97 -4.04 11.70
C ARG A 516 46.35 -4.66 11.88
N LEU A 517 46.39 -5.91 12.34
CA LEU A 517 47.63 -6.62 12.62
C LEU A 517 48.44 -6.93 11.36
N VAL A 518 47.80 -7.20 10.22
CA VAL A 518 48.49 -7.28 8.91
C VAL A 518 49.18 -5.95 8.58
N ILE A 519 48.50 -4.82 8.79
CA ILE A 519 49.07 -3.49 8.54
C ILE A 519 50.22 -3.19 9.51
N ASP A 520 50.07 -3.55 10.79
CA ASP A 520 51.10 -3.34 11.81
C ASP A 520 52.34 -4.21 11.54
N GLU A 521 52.17 -5.44 11.02
CA GLU A 521 53.28 -6.28 10.58
C GLU A 521 54.01 -5.70 9.36
N LEU A 522 53.29 -5.12 8.40
CA LEU A 522 53.93 -4.41 7.28
C LEU A 522 54.76 -3.22 7.75
N LYS A 523 54.29 -2.50 8.78
CA LYS A 523 55.05 -1.39 9.39
C LYS A 523 56.29 -1.91 10.10
N SER A 524 56.18 -2.98 10.89
CA SER A 524 57.31 -3.53 11.65
C SER A 524 58.41 -4.12 10.75
N ARG A 525 58.01 -4.71 9.61
CA ARG A 525 58.93 -5.20 8.56
C ARG A 525 59.52 -4.09 7.67
N ASN A 526 59.13 -2.83 7.91
CA ASN A 526 59.54 -1.67 7.12
C ASN A 526 59.16 -1.78 5.62
N THR A 527 58.12 -2.56 5.31
CA THR A 527 57.55 -2.73 3.96
C THR A 527 56.31 -1.86 3.73
N TRP A 528 55.89 -1.10 4.75
CA TRP A 528 54.78 -0.16 4.67
C TRP A 528 55.17 1.10 3.88
N GLY A 529 54.50 1.33 2.75
CA GLY A 529 54.72 2.49 1.89
C GLY A 529 53.74 2.52 0.71
N ASP A 530 53.98 3.40 -0.27
CA ASP A 530 53.08 3.57 -1.43
C ASP A 530 52.86 2.27 -2.20
N ARG A 531 53.92 1.47 -2.36
CA ARG A 531 53.83 0.17 -3.03
C ARG A 531 52.87 -0.78 -2.32
N ALA A 532 53.00 -0.94 -1.00
CA ALA A 532 52.12 -1.81 -0.23
C ALA A 532 50.66 -1.31 -0.23
N ARG A 533 50.47 0.01 -0.10
CA ARG A 533 49.13 0.63 -0.21
C ARG A 533 48.48 0.37 -1.58
N ASN A 534 49.23 0.54 -2.66
CA ASN A 534 48.73 0.30 -4.01
C ASN A 534 48.34 -1.17 -4.22
N VAL A 535 49.19 -2.11 -3.77
CA VAL A 535 48.89 -3.55 -3.83
C VAL A 535 47.61 -3.87 -3.04
N ILE A 536 47.44 -3.32 -1.84
CA ILE A 536 46.22 -3.52 -1.05
C ILE A 536 45.00 -3.00 -1.80
N VAL A 537 45.06 -1.78 -2.38
CA VAL A 537 43.94 -1.20 -3.12
C VAL A 537 43.59 -2.02 -4.37
N GLU A 538 44.59 -2.51 -5.11
CA GLU A 538 44.38 -3.37 -6.28
C GLU A 538 43.77 -4.72 -5.91
N GLU A 539 44.24 -5.35 -4.83
CA GLU A 539 43.69 -6.62 -4.34
C GLU A 539 42.28 -6.46 -3.76
N MET A 540 41.99 -5.37 -3.06
CA MET A 540 40.64 -5.04 -2.61
C MET A 540 39.69 -4.86 -3.80
N LYS A 541 40.14 -4.16 -4.85
CA LYS A 541 39.38 -4.00 -6.09
C LYS A 541 39.14 -5.33 -6.79
N ARG A 542 40.11 -6.26 -6.78
CA ARG A 542 39.96 -7.60 -7.36
C ARG A 542 38.83 -8.39 -6.69
N VAL A 543 38.65 -8.24 -5.38
CA VAL A 543 37.57 -8.90 -4.62
C VAL A 543 36.28 -8.07 -4.53
N ASP A 544 36.14 -7.05 -5.37
CA ASP A 544 34.97 -6.15 -5.43
C ASP A 544 34.70 -5.37 -4.12
N VAL A 545 35.77 -5.01 -3.40
CA VAL A 545 35.71 -4.19 -2.19
C VAL A 545 36.26 -2.79 -2.47
N LYS A 546 35.45 -1.76 -2.22
CA LYS A 546 35.86 -0.35 -2.36
C LYS A 546 36.73 0.07 -1.17
N PHE A 547 38.02 0.28 -1.42
CA PHE A 547 38.97 0.58 -0.35
C PHE A 547 39.98 1.65 -0.79
N HIS A 548 40.21 2.65 0.06
CA HIS A 548 41.13 3.75 -0.22
C HIS A 548 41.93 4.12 1.03
N PHE A 549 43.11 4.69 0.80
CA PHE A 549 43.97 5.28 1.82
C PHE A 549 43.99 6.80 1.67
N TRP A 550 44.07 7.53 2.78
CA TRP A 550 44.31 8.97 2.79
C TRP A 550 45.17 9.38 3.97
N LEU A 551 45.88 10.50 3.82
CA LEU A 551 46.61 11.13 4.93
C LEU A 551 45.65 11.92 5.80
N GLU A 552 45.76 11.75 7.11
CA GLU A 552 45.06 12.59 8.07
C GLU A 552 45.65 14.01 8.06
N VAL A 553 44.78 15.02 8.06
CA VAL A 553 45.20 16.43 7.93
C VAL A 553 46.12 16.81 9.10
N GLY A 554 47.35 17.22 8.79
CA GLY A 554 48.35 17.60 9.80
C GLY A 554 49.06 16.42 10.48
N SER A 555 48.89 15.20 9.97
CA SER A 555 49.52 13.99 10.52
C SER A 555 50.27 13.21 9.44
N THR A 556 51.31 12.47 9.84
CA THR A 556 51.98 11.48 8.98
C THR A 556 51.24 10.13 8.96
N ASN A 557 50.15 10.01 9.74
CA ASN A 557 49.36 8.80 9.83
C ASN A 557 48.43 8.65 8.63
N TRP A 558 48.47 7.45 8.04
CA TRP A 558 47.58 7.04 6.98
C TRP A 558 46.33 6.40 7.57
N GLN A 559 45.18 6.92 7.15
CA GLN A 559 43.86 6.39 7.44
C GLN A 559 43.35 5.58 6.24
N TYR A 560 42.38 4.70 6.48
CA TYR A 560 41.83 3.82 5.46
C TYR A 560 40.32 3.61 5.61
N THR A 561 39.68 3.20 4.52
CA THR A 561 38.23 2.96 4.48
C THR A 561 37.84 1.91 5.51
N SER A 562 36.89 2.25 6.40
CA SER A 562 36.30 1.26 7.31
C SER A 562 35.48 0.25 6.51
N LEU A 563 35.79 -1.04 6.67
CA LEU A 563 35.13 -2.12 5.95
C LEU A 563 33.74 -2.37 6.55
N MET A 564 32.73 -2.57 5.70
CA MET A 564 31.39 -2.96 6.15
C MET A 564 31.34 -4.47 6.40
N GLY A 565 30.30 -4.97 7.06
CA GLY A 565 30.23 -6.38 7.47
C GLY A 565 30.38 -7.40 6.33
N GLN A 566 29.78 -7.13 5.16
CA GLN A 566 29.94 -8.01 4.00
C GLN A 566 31.36 -7.93 3.42
N ASP A 567 31.91 -6.72 3.33
CA ASP A 567 33.27 -6.49 2.80
C ASP A 567 34.31 -7.19 3.69
N LYS A 568 34.14 -7.14 5.02
CA LYS A 568 35.00 -7.85 5.98
C LYS A 568 35.02 -9.35 5.71
N LEU A 569 33.86 -9.97 5.48
CA LEU A 569 33.80 -11.41 5.16
C LEU A 569 34.46 -11.74 3.82
N ILE A 570 34.33 -10.87 2.82
CA ILE A 570 34.98 -11.03 1.51
C ILE A 570 36.50 -10.93 1.67
N VAL A 571 36.98 -9.91 2.38
CA VAL A 571 38.42 -9.71 2.63
C VAL A 571 38.99 -10.88 3.42
N LEU A 572 38.31 -11.30 4.49
CA LEU A 572 38.72 -12.41 5.34
C LEU A 572 38.91 -13.69 4.51
N GLN A 573 38.06 -13.96 3.51
CA GLN A 573 38.13 -15.18 2.70
C GLN A 573 39.02 -15.09 1.46
N HIS A 574 39.04 -13.94 0.78
CA HIS A 574 39.49 -13.86 -0.61
C HIS A 574 40.67 -12.93 -0.87
N PHE A 575 41.10 -12.15 0.14
CA PHE A 575 42.26 -11.27 -0.02
C PHE A 575 43.56 -12.07 -0.22
N ASP A 576 44.33 -11.77 -1.26
CA ASP A 576 45.56 -12.53 -1.55
C ASP A 576 46.75 -11.98 -0.72
N LEU A 577 47.05 -12.67 0.38
CA LEU A 577 48.15 -12.31 1.28
C LEU A 577 49.54 -12.54 0.67
N THR A 578 49.65 -13.34 -0.40
CA THR A 578 50.95 -13.60 -1.07
C THR A 578 51.49 -12.36 -1.79
N LYS A 579 50.61 -11.37 -2.05
CA LYS A 579 51.00 -10.07 -2.59
C LYS A 579 51.75 -9.18 -1.60
N LEU A 580 51.58 -9.45 -0.30
CA LEU A 580 52.12 -8.62 0.79
C LEU A 580 53.24 -9.31 1.56
N PHE A 581 53.20 -10.64 1.65
CA PHE A 581 54.12 -11.43 2.47
C PHE A 581 54.75 -12.58 1.66
N PRO A 582 55.94 -13.08 2.08
CA PRO A 582 56.48 -14.33 1.54
C PRO A 582 55.48 -15.48 1.65
N ASN A 583 55.49 -16.41 0.70
CA ASN A 583 54.49 -17.50 0.62
C ASN A 583 54.30 -18.25 1.94
N SER A 584 55.38 -18.60 2.65
CA SER A 584 55.28 -19.27 3.95
C SER A 584 54.50 -18.45 4.98
N ARG A 585 54.77 -17.15 5.07
CA ARG A 585 54.09 -16.24 5.99
C ARG A 585 52.65 -15.96 5.56
N ALA A 586 52.40 -15.77 4.28
CA ALA A 586 51.06 -15.60 3.74
C ALA A 586 50.17 -16.80 4.06
N THR A 587 50.68 -18.04 3.92
CA THR A 587 49.97 -19.27 4.27
C THR A 587 49.65 -19.35 5.77
N GLN A 588 50.56 -18.91 6.64
CA GLN A 588 50.32 -18.86 8.09
C GLN A 588 49.16 -17.91 8.42
N ILE A 589 49.19 -16.67 7.92
CA ILE A 589 48.13 -15.68 8.17
C ILE A 589 46.80 -16.15 7.56
N ARG A 590 46.84 -16.73 6.35
CA ARG A 590 45.68 -17.32 5.68
C ARG A 590 45.04 -18.41 6.54
N ASN A 591 45.82 -19.33 7.08
CA ASN A 591 45.32 -20.40 7.96
C ASN A 591 44.64 -19.83 9.22
N LEU A 592 45.23 -18.81 9.87
CA LEU A 592 44.63 -18.14 11.01
C LEU A 592 43.27 -17.48 10.68
N TRP A 593 43.18 -16.83 9.50
CA TRP A 593 41.95 -16.20 9.02
C TRP A 593 40.87 -17.22 8.65
N ASP A 594 41.27 -18.31 7.99
CA ASP A 594 40.37 -19.38 7.56
C ASP A 594 39.80 -20.12 8.78
N ASN A 595 40.62 -20.41 9.79
CA ASN A 595 40.16 -21.02 11.05
C ASN A 595 39.17 -20.11 11.80
N PHE A 596 39.43 -18.80 11.86
CA PHE A 596 38.47 -17.86 12.42
C PHE A 596 37.15 -17.84 11.63
N TYR A 597 37.22 -17.86 10.31
CA TYR A 597 36.04 -17.91 9.46
C TYR A 597 35.22 -19.19 9.65
N LEU A 598 35.89 -20.33 9.86
CA LEU A 598 35.24 -21.59 10.22
C LEU A 598 34.54 -21.51 11.57
N LEU A 599 35.16 -20.90 12.59
CA LEU A 599 34.50 -20.66 13.88
C LEU A 599 33.26 -19.80 13.74
N HIS A 600 33.33 -18.69 12.99
CA HIS A 600 32.15 -17.86 12.73
C HIS A 600 31.03 -18.62 11.99
N LYS A 601 31.36 -19.56 11.08
CA LYS A 601 30.35 -20.44 10.48
C LYS A 601 29.75 -21.42 11.49
N ALA A 602 30.61 -22.06 12.29
CA ALA A 602 30.20 -23.05 13.26
C ALA A 602 29.29 -22.44 14.34
N MET A 603 29.55 -21.19 14.74
CA MET A 603 28.71 -20.46 15.69
C MET A 603 27.25 -20.29 15.20
N LYS A 604 27.03 -20.20 13.88
CA LYS A 604 25.70 -20.07 13.25
C LYS A 604 24.99 -21.39 12.99
N ASP A 605 25.73 -22.50 13.05
CA ASP A 605 25.18 -23.82 12.72
C ASP A 605 24.62 -24.49 13.96
N GLN A 606 23.31 -24.74 13.96
CA GLN A 606 22.58 -25.41 15.04
C GLN A 606 23.08 -26.84 15.31
N LYS A 607 23.79 -27.45 14.35
CA LYS A 607 24.36 -28.80 14.49
C LYS A 607 25.77 -28.80 15.07
N THR A 608 26.36 -27.63 15.32
CA THR A 608 27.71 -27.55 15.86
C THR A 608 27.74 -28.10 17.27
N ASP A 609 28.62 -29.08 17.49
CA ASP A 609 28.90 -29.57 18.83
C ASP A 609 29.68 -28.53 19.64
N ALA A 610 29.17 -28.19 20.82
CA ALA A 610 29.75 -27.14 21.65
C ALA A 610 31.14 -27.51 22.20
N ASN A 611 31.45 -28.81 22.37
CA ASN A 611 32.77 -29.23 22.83
C ASN A 611 33.79 -29.14 21.69
N GLN A 612 33.43 -29.61 20.49
CA GLN A 612 34.26 -29.43 19.30
C GLN A 612 34.53 -27.94 19.03
N PHE A 613 33.49 -27.10 19.12
CA PHE A 613 33.66 -25.64 18.97
C PHE A 613 34.61 -25.06 20.02
N SER A 614 34.50 -25.51 21.27
CA SER A 614 35.39 -25.09 22.37
C SER A 614 36.85 -25.44 22.08
N ASP A 615 37.11 -26.65 21.58
CA ASP A 615 38.46 -27.12 21.26
C ASP A 615 39.03 -26.34 20.06
N ASP A 616 38.24 -26.14 19.01
CA ASP A 616 38.64 -25.38 17.83
C ASP A 616 38.91 -23.90 18.16
N ALA A 617 38.08 -23.28 19.01
CA ALA A 617 38.24 -21.90 19.43
C ALA A 617 39.51 -21.72 20.28
N ARG A 618 39.79 -22.66 21.20
CA ARG A 618 41.04 -22.67 21.97
C ARG A 618 42.26 -22.86 21.07
N ALA A 619 42.21 -23.80 20.13
CA ALA A 619 43.28 -24.04 19.18
C ALA A 619 43.57 -22.79 18.33
N TRP A 620 42.52 -22.09 17.89
CA TRP A 620 42.64 -20.82 17.18
C TRP A 620 43.29 -19.72 18.02
N LEU A 621 42.89 -19.54 19.28
CA LEU A 621 43.49 -18.55 20.17
C LEU A 621 44.96 -18.88 20.47
N HIS A 622 45.28 -20.17 20.65
CA HIS A 622 46.66 -20.63 20.78
C HIS A 622 47.50 -20.28 19.55
N GLN A 623 46.97 -20.54 18.34
CA GLN A 623 47.61 -20.13 17.09
C GLN A 623 47.80 -18.61 17.02
N PHE A 624 46.79 -17.83 17.42
CA PHE A 624 46.86 -16.37 17.45
C PHE A 624 47.98 -15.85 18.39
N LEU A 625 48.18 -16.51 19.52
CA LEU A 625 49.17 -16.14 20.55
C LEU A 625 50.55 -16.78 20.36
N ASP A 626 50.77 -17.53 19.29
CA ASP A 626 52.07 -18.18 19.07
C ASP A 626 53.16 -17.12 18.94
N SER A 627 53.97 -16.96 19.99
CA SER A 627 54.96 -15.91 20.15
C SER A 627 56.08 -15.96 19.10
N ASN A 628 56.23 -17.09 18.43
CA ASN A 628 57.19 -17.25 17.33
C ASN A 628 56.64 -16.77 15.98
N TYR A 629 55.32 -16.61 15.85
CA TYR A 629 54.69 -16.38 14.55
C TYR A 629 53.62 -15.29 14.53
N PHE A 630 52.87 -14.97 15.58
CA PHE A 630 51.71 -14.08 15.47
C PHE A 630 51.72 -12.92 16.47
N TYR A 631 50.84 -12.92 17.47
CA TYR A 631 50.46 -11.71 18.19
C TYR A 631 50.55 -11.87 19.71
N GLN A 632 50.54 -10.76 20.43
CA GLN A 632 50.76 -10.75 21.88
C GLN A 632 49.43 -10.82 22.64
N ALA A 633 49.49 -11.19 23.93
CA ALA A 633 48.32 -11.21 24.81
C ALA A 633 47.60 -9.85 24.91
N GLY A 634 48.32 -8.75 24.68
CA GLY A 634 47.76 -7.39 24.63
C GLY A 634 46.85 -7.14 23.42
N ASP A 635 46.94 -7.94 22.35
CA ASP A 635 46.09 -7.84 21.16
C ASP A 635 44.76 -8.58 21.29
N ILE A 636 44.59 -9.39 22.34
CA ILE A 636 43.31 -10.06 22.63
C ILE A 636 42.28 -9.00 22.99
N THR A 637 41.18 -8.99 22.22
CA THR A 637 40.03 -8.14 22.50
C THR A 637 38.99 -8.86 23.36
N PRO A 638 38.08 -8.11 24.00
CA PRO A 638 36.95 -8.70 24.71
C PRO A 638 36.17 -9.73 23.88
N TYR A 639 35.95 -9.44 22.59
CA TYR A 639 35.25 -10.36 21.69
C TYR A 639 36.01 -11.67 21.43
N MET A 640 37.34 -11.64 21.36
CA MET A 640 38.14 -12.87 21.22
C MET A 640 38.07 -13.72 22.48
N HIS A 641 38.17 -13.09 23.66
CA HIS A 641 38.01 -13.79 24.93
C HIS A 641 36.63 -14.46 25.02
N VAL A 642 35.58 -13.74 24.65
CA VAL A 642 34.19 -14.23 24.70
C VAL A 642 33.94 -15.34 23.71
N LEU A 643 34.45 -15.24 22.48
CA LEU A 643 34.38 -16.29 21.47
C LEU A 643 34.96 -17.61 22.00
N VAL A 644 36.07 -17.56 22.71
CA VAL A 644 36.82 -18.74 23.13
C VAL A 644 36.26 -19.36 24.40
N TYR A 645 35.84 -18.54 25.37
CA TYR A 645 35.49 -19.03 26.70
C TYR A 645 33.99 -19.02 27.01
N HIS A 646 33.21 -18.12 26.42
CA HIS A 646 31.80 -17.95 26.78
C HIS A 646 30.81 -18.39 25.69
N VAL A 647 31.15 -18.26 24.41
CA VAL A 647 30.30 -18.79 23.32
C VAL A 647 30.07 -20.30 23.46
N PRO A 648 31.09 -21.16 23.69
CA PRO A 648 30.85 -22.59 23.85
C PRO A 648 29.96 -22.91 25.06
N GLU A 649 30.11 -22.17 26.16
CA GLU A 649 29.26 -22.30 27.36
C GLU A 649 27.81 -21.93 27.05
N MET A 650 27.60 -20.82 26.33
CA MET A 650 26.27 -20.40 25.89
C MET A 650 25.65 -21.38 24.90
N MET A 651 26.43 -21.99 24.00
CA MET A 651 25.93 -23.05 23.11
C MET A 651 25.44 -24.28 23.89
N ARG A 652 26.11 -24.64 25.00
CA ARG A 652 25.66 -25.73 25.88
C ARG A 652 24.37 -25.37 26.63
N ILE A 653 24.24 -24.13 27.07
CA ILE A 653 23.07 -23.65 27.84
C ILE A 653 21.85 -23.44 26.92
N HIS A 654 22.08 -22.87 25.73
CA HIS A 654 21.05 -22.37 24.83
C HIS A 654 20.97 -23.14 23.52
N GLN A 655 21.16 -24.47 23.51
CA GLN A 655 21.19 -25.38 22.33
C GLN A 655 20.08 -25.20 21.26
N LYS A 656 19.15 -24.25 21.43
CA LYS A 656 18.01 -23.93 20.56
C LYS A 656 18.01 -22.51 19.96
N PHE A 657 18.85 -21.55 20.38
CA PHE A 657 18.74 -20.15 19.93
C PHE A 657 20.08 -19.58 19.47
N ASP A 658 20.17 -19.20 18.19
CA ASP A 658 21.35 -18.52 17.65
C ASP A 658 21.22 -16.97 17.71
N GLY A 659 22.38 -16.33 17.82
CA GLY A 659 22.65 -14.94 18.16
C GLY A 659 22.25 -13.93 17.08
N GLY A 660 21.84 -12.74 17.51
CA GLY A 660 21.14 -11.77 16.67
C GLY A 660 21.97 -11.14 15.53
N VAL A 661 21.27 -10.78 14.45
CA VAL A 661 21.79 -9.91 13.38
C VAL A 661 20.76 -8.81 13.11
N GLY A 662 21.15 -7.54 13.32
CA GLY A 662 20.35 -6.37 12.93
C GLY A 662 20.95 -5.65 11.71
N LYS A 663 20.19 -5.52 10.61
CA LYS A 663 20.51 -4.60 9.50
C LYS A 663 19.76 -3.27 9.66
N GLY A 664 20.48 -2.16 9.51
CA GLY A 664 20.01 -0.83 9.86
C GLY A 664 18.96 -0.22 8.91
N ARG A 665 18.12 0.68 9.48
CA ARG A 665 17.22 1.59 8.77
C ARG A 665 17.12 2.96 9.46
N LYS A 666 16.63 3.96 8.71
CA LYS A 666 16.72 5.42 8.93
C LYS A 666 15.45 6.04 9.58
N SER A 667 15.65 7.17 10.29
CA SER A 667 14.77 8.11 11.05
C SER A 667 13.48 8.62 10.37
N ALA A 668 12.34 8.88 11.04
CA ALA A 668 12.06 9.74 12.22
C ALA A 668 11.23 9.10 13.34
N ILE A 669 11.50 9.46 14.61
CA ILE A 669 11.17 8.71 15.84
C ILE A 669 9.71 8.24 15.93
N VAL A 670 8.74 9.13 15.74
CA VAL A 670 7.31 8.77 15.78
C VAL A 670 6.90 8.03 14.50
N ASN A 671 7.37 8.50 13.34
CA ASN A 671 7.09 7.87 12.04
C ASN A 671 7.66 6.45 11.92
N ILE A 672 8.77 6.12 12.62
CA ILE A 672 9.35 4.77 12.69
C ILE A 672 8.45 3.87 13.53
N LEU A 673 8.05 4.31 14.72
CA LEU A 673 7.16 3.53 15.59
C LEU A 673 5.81 3.28 14.91
N GLU A 674 5.25 4.30 14.25
CA GLU A 674 4.04 4.16 13.45
C GLU A 674 4.25 3.25 12.22
N TYR A 675 5.40 3.35 11.54
CA TYR A 675 5.74 2.45 10.44
C TYR A 675 5.83 1.00 10.90
N GLU A 676 6.48 0.74 12.03
CA GLU A 676 6.57 -0.61 12.60
C GLU A 676 5.20 -1.13 13.06
N ASN A 677 4.35 -0.27 13.64
CA ASN A 677 2.96 -0.62 13.94
C ASN A 677 2.18 -1.03 12.67
N ARG A 678 2.40 -0.34 11.54
CA ARG A 678 1.80 -0.74 10.26
C ARG A 678 2.38 -2.04 9.71
N VAL A 679 3.69 -2.27 9.84
CA VAL A 679 4.30 -3.56 9.46
C VAL A 679 3.71 -4.71 10.29
N LEU A 680 3.54 -4.51 11.60
CA LEU A 680 2.85 -5.43 12.51
C LEU A 680 1.43 -5.71 12.03
N TYR A 681 0.67 -4.66 11.69
CA TYR A 681 -0.66 -4.77 11.11
C TYR A 681 -0.71 -5.70 9.90
N PHE A 682 0.20 -5.49 8.95
CA PHE A 682 0.25 -6.24 7.69
C PHE A 682 0.70 -7.70 7.85
N ASN A 683 1.40 -8.05 8.93
CA ASN A 683 1.79 -9.44 9.20
C ASN A 683 0.60 -10.29 9.66
N ASN A 684 -0.38 -9.68 10.33
CA ASN A 684 -1.60 -10.34 10.78
C ASN A 684 -2.79 -10.14 9.83
N HIS A 685 -2.70 -9.18 8.89
CA HIS A 685 -3.74 -8.88 7.90
C HIS A 685 -3.13 -8.86 6.49
N ASN A 686 -2.93 -10.03 5.89
CA ASN A 686 -2.44 -10.10 4.50
C ASN A 686 -3.57 -9.78 3.52
N MET A 687 -3.79 -8.48 3.28
CA MET A 687 -4.92 -7.99 2.47
C MET A 687 -4.73 -8.21 0.96
N VAL A 688 -3.50 -8.51 0.51
CA VAL A 688 -3.21 -8.72 -0.93
C VAL A 688 -3.94 -9.94 -1.47
N ASP A 689 -4.08 -10.99 -0.67
CA ASP A 689 -4.76 -12.22 -1.08
C ASP A 689 -6.29 -12.04 -1.18
N LEU A 690 -6.83 -10.98 -0.58
CA LEU A 690 -8.24 -10.60 -0.68
C LEU A 690 -8.56 -9.78 -1.94
N ILE A 691 -7.54 -9.34 -2.70
CA ILE A 691 -7.73 -8.58 -3.94
C ILE A 691 -7.98 -9.55 -5.10
N ARG A 692 -9.23 -9.65 -5.54
CA ARG A 692 -9.57 -10.39 -6.77
C ARG A 692 -9.12 -9.57 -7.99
N LEU A 693 -8.04 -10.00 -8.65
CA LEU A 693 -7.59 -9.40 -9.91
C LEU A 693 -8.44 -9.90 -11.09
N PRO A 694 -8.80 -9.01 -12.05
CA PRO A 694 -9.50 -9.43 -13.25
C PRO A 694 -8.61 -10.30 -14.14
N LYS A 695 -9.16 -11.38 -14.70
CA LYS A 695 -8.49 -12.19 -15.73
C LYS A 695 -8.37 -11.37 -17.01
N ARG A 696 -7.13 -11.20 -17.52
CA ARG A 696 -6.87 -10.48 -18.78
C ARG A 696 -6.99 -11.44 -19.97
N LEU A 697 -8.10 -11.35 -20.70
CA LEU A 697 -8.32 -12.09 -21.93
C LEU A 697 -8.21 -11.12 -23.12
N ARG A 698 -7.43 -11.49 -24.15
CA ARG A 698 -7.33 -10.72 -25.39
C ARG A 698 -8.39 -11.20 -26.36
N ILE A 699 -9.29 -10.30 -26.75
CA ILE A 699 -10.21 -10.50 -27.88
C ILE A 699 -9.56 -9.81 -29.08
N LYS A 700 -9.43 -10.51 -30.21
CA LYS A 700 -8.83 -9.99 -31.45
C LYS A 700 -9.86 -9.24 -32.28
#